data_AF-A0A9P0C314-F1
#
_entry.id   AF-A0A9P0C314-F1
#
_cell.length_a   1.000
_cell.length_b   1.000
_cell.length_c   1.000
_cell.angle_alpha   90.00
_cell.angle_beta   90.00
_cell.angle_gamma   90.00
#
_symmetry.space_group_name_H-M   'P 1'
#
loop_
_entity.id
_entity.type
_entity.pdbx_description
1 polymer ?
#
loop_
_entity_poly.entity_id
_entity_poly.type
_entity_poly.pdbx_seq_one_letter_code
_entity_poly.pdbx_strand_id
1 'polypeptide(L)'
;MKLLLPIIALCSLRSVSSLFCYWNTGCPYKYHSNKTPYNAVRGDIRDSAIKLKGCEPVSIWGLLRHGKRNPGVLFVKQMKDAIAIRDYVASSYEKGNSSLCAQDVENLRNWIDDKKTLDKPFQLTDEGYQEALGIGQRFRQAFPQLLSNLETNDYVFRHAHGMWILDSAKGFVEGLSKKQLNIEPHRSDFDILAPYDTCPKYIDEVKNNPETYAESVKFMNSSDYLAAKDRIQRRAGIDFPLTDTNITALYDLCRYFSSGVDTKFSPWCALFTTGDLKVMEYISDLRHYYRSGYGTPMNELFGQITLADLLRSFQSVRAGGGKKISTYITHTTMTDMVYTALRLFKDDAPLTAARMRPDRKWRSSKLAVFSANIMVVLNRCIDDDYNVVFYSNEEPIRSICREGICSWDEFEGKLAPYLDTTTDFCDANRCEPISVWAMIRHGKRNPGVKFAKNMKAILNLKDNIINSFEEGNSLLCAQDVENLSKWEINQDMLEKPNKITYEGYLELFRLAARLKEALPELLNDLQNEDTLFLPGFGARLHVSAKSFIEGLENNNLEIKEAENNYSIAAPYASCGKFRKEHFHNPSIYHEVDAYLKTSDAINMKHRVENKLGLNITLSFKEVIAMYDVCRYSWDGISNKPNPWCAVFSIEDLKVQEYIGDLEHYYRNGYGVSNYSSIFGKITLADMFENFELVRNNKGKKIVSYFSHATMLDMILVALNLSKDANPILGAHRDLNRKWRTTFISTFGANLIAVLNSGVSANCYWNADCKYKYFSSKTPYEFVRGDIRDSIVKQEGCDPVSVWIIMRHGKRNPGVKYAQPIADIIKYKDHIISSFEIGNSSLCAQDIDNLRNSKIDKSFLGEPIQIVNEGYQELLRLGSRLKEALPELLNGLQAENYIFRPAYGRRMYESAKAFIEGLSNNKLNITDGDNDYSIAAPHSTCGAYKLEIVQNKSTYYEVDEYLNSKDYIDMKNRVEQRLGLNFTLTDSQITAIYDLCRYQFDGIHNRPSPWCGLLSTADLEVLEYIGDLNHYYRNSYGASKYASVLGQIPLANLYRNFREVMTGTGKRIVSYFTHASLMDMILVVLNLYKDTDPLTGAHRDWNRKWRSTFITSFASNFIAVLNRCNSHSADASEYKIAFYWNEKPILELCNGGVCSWQDFEDNFKPFLNATTDICKFKSKLVD
;
A
#
# COMPACT_ATOMS: atom_id res chain seq x y z
N MET A 1 61.77 -37.97 -53.75
CA MET A 1 62.80 -37.02 -53.28
C MET A 1 62.12 -35.67 -53.10
N LYS A 2 61.68 -35.35 -51.87
CA LYS A 2 62.35 -34.44 -50.91
C LYS A 2 62.48 -32.98 -51.41
N LEU A 3 61.64 -32.13 -50.81
CA LEU A 3 61.88 -30.78 -50.25
C LEU A 3 62.75 -29.77 -51.03
N LEU A 4 62.24 -28.53 -51.15
CA LEU A 4 62.71 -27.39 -50.32
C LEU A 4 61.86 -26.12 -50.56
N LEU A 5 61.26 -25.62 -49.47
CA LEU A 5 60.80 -24.24 -49.30
C LEU A 5 62.00 -23.27 -49.27
N PRO A 6 61.82 -22.00 -49.68
CA PRO A 6 62.47 -20.88 -49.01
C PRO A 6 61.46 -20.00 -48.26
N ILE A 7 61.91 -19.64 -47.08
CA ILE A 7 61.31 -18.87 -46.00
C ILE A 7 61.08 -17.41 -46.44
N ILE A 8 59.83 -16.94 -46.37
CA ILE A 8 59.52 -15.50 -46.36
C ILE A 8 59.60 -15.03 -44.91
N ALA A 9 60.59 -14.20 -44.61
CA ALA A 9 60.68 -13.46 -43.36
C ALA A 9 59.56 -12.42 -43.31
N LEU A 10 58.44 -12.77 -42.66
CA LEU A 10 57.49 -11.76 -42.20
C LEU A 10 58.14 -11.02 -41.03
N CYS A 11 58.61 -9.80 -41.30
CA CYS A 11 58.76 -8.79 -40.26
C CYS A 11 57.42 -8.65 -39.54
N SER A 12 57.34 -9.24 -38.34
CA SER A 12 56.33 -8.85 -37.37
C SER A 12 56.65 -7.43 -36.95
N LEU A 13 56.04 -6.46 -37.65
CA LEU A 13 55.73 -5.16 -37.08
C LEU A 13 54.99 -5.46 -35.78
N ARG A 14 55.71 -5.45 -34.65
CA ARG A 14 55.10 -5.24 -33.34
C ARG A 14 54.42 -3.89 -33.46
N SER A 15 53.11 -3.91 -33.71
CA SER A 15 52.27 -2.74 -33.52
C SER A 15 52.55 -2.26 -32.10
N VAL A 16 53.25 -1.14 -31.97
CA VAL A 16 53.35 -0.41 -30.72
C VAL A 16 51.92 0.05 -30.45
N SER A 17 51.19 -0.76 -29.67
CA SER A 17 49.92 -0.36 -29.09
C SER A 17 50.19 0.92 -28.33
N SER A 18 49.57 2.02 -28.73
CA SER A 18 49.70 3.32 -28.07
C SER A 18 49.61 3.14 -26.56
N LEU A 19 50.68 3.47 -25.83
CA LEU A 19 50.70 3.44 -24.37
C LEU A 19 49.68 4.47 -23.87
N PHE A 20 48.50 3.99 -23.46
CA PHE A 20 47.46 4.81 -22.84
C PHE A 20 47.96 5.30 -21.48
N CYS A 21 48.18 6.61 -21.38
CA CYS A 21 48.69 7.28 -20.19
C CYS A 21 47.55 7.97 -19.46
N TYR A 22 47.11 7.41 -18.33
CA TYR A 22 45.95 7.86 -17.58
C TYR A 22 46.05 9.34 -17.21
N TRP A 23 47.24 9.77 -16.77
CA TRP A 23 47.53 11.16 -16.42
C TRP A 23 47.30 12.16 -17.55
N ASN A 24 47.57 11.77 -18.81
CA ASN A 24 47.51 12.66 -19.97
C ASN A 24 46.24 12.49 -20.82
N THR A 25 45.24 11.74 -20.34
CA THR A 25 44.01 11.44 -21.10
C THR A 25 43.12 12.65 -21.38
N GLY A 26 43.34 13.79 -20.72
CA GLY A 26 42.53 15.01 -20.83
C GLY A 26 41.12 14.90 -20.25
N CYS A 27 40.55 13.69 -20.16
CA CYS A 27 39.21 13.39 -19.63
C CYS A 27 39.19 12.04 -18.87
N PRO A 28 39.91 11.90 -17.74
CA PRO A 28 39.90 10.67 -16.96
C PRO A 28 38.50 10.36 -16.41
N TYR A 29 38.19 9.07 -16.24
CA TYR A 29 36.90 8.61 -15.73
C TYR A 29 36.74 9.04 -14.26
N LYS A 30 35.67 9.80 -13.95
CA LYS A 30 35.49 10.47 -12.65
C LYS A 30 34.51 9.77 -11.70
N TYR A 31 33.88 8.68 -12.15
CA TYR A 31 32.79 8.02 -11.43
C TYR A 31 33.31 6.81 -10.65
N HIS A 32 33.08 6.81 -9.34
CA HIS A 32 33.58 5.79 -8.42
C HIS A 32 32.49 5.29 -7.46
N SER A 33 31.28 5.06 -7.99
CA SER A 33 30.13 4.61 -7.20
C SER A 33 29.85 5.59 -6.03
N ASN A 34 29.42 5.14 -4.86
CA ASN A 34 29.12 5.94 -3.68
C ASN A 34 30.33 6.64 -3.04
N LYS A 35 31.53 6.52 -3.63
CA LYS A 35 32.76 7.25 -3.27
C LYS A 35 33.14 8.32 -4.30
N THR A 36 32.30 8.55 -5.30
CA THR A 36 32.48 9.66 -6.24
C THR A 36 32.50 10.98 -5.47
N PRO A 37 33.49 11.87 -5.73
CA PRO A 37 33.50 13.22 -5.16
C PRO A 37 32.28 14.04 -5.59
N TYR A 38 31.73 14.87 -4.69
CA TYR A 38 30.48 15.58 -4.96
C TYR A 38 30.55 16.50 -6.20
N ASN A 39 31.66 17.22 -6.33
CA ASN A 39 31.93 18.13 -7.44
C ASN A 39 31.94 17.47 -8.83
N ALA A 40 32.05 16.14 -8.92
CA ALA A 40 32.03 15.44 -10.19
C ALA A 40 30.61 15.26 -10.78
N VAL A 41 29.56 15.44 -9.97
CA VAL A 41 28.17 15.18 -10.37
C VAL A 41 27.17 16.27 -9.98
N ARG A 42 27.52 17.19 -9.08
CA ARG A 42 26.61 18.25 -8.65
C ARG A 42 26.31 19.23 -9.78
N GLY A 43 25.13 19.83 -9.69
CA GLY A 43 24.82 21.09 -10.35
C GLY A 43 25.33 22.30 -9.56
N ASP A 44 24.77 23.45 -9.89
CA ASP A 44 24.93 24.67 -9.11
C ASP A 44 23.57 25.32 -8.87
N ILE A 45 23.11 25.29 -7.62
CA ILE A 45 21.75 25.78 -7.29
C ILE A 45 21.56 27.26 -7.60
N ARG A 46 22.64 28.03 -7.74
CA ARG A 46 22.59 29.45 -8.12
C ARG A 46 22.16 29.66 -9.57
N ASP A 47 22.47 28.67 -10.41
CA ASP A 47 22.16 28.68 -11.84
C ASP A 47 20.90 27.85 -12.17
N SER A 48 20.66 26.78 -11.40
CA SER A 48 19.60 25.80 -11.66
C SER A 48 18.28 26.07 -10.92
N ALA A 49 18.28 26.98 -9.93
CA ALA A 49 17.07 27.32 -9.18
C ALA A 49 15.96 27.87 -10.10
N ILE A 50 14.79 27.23 -10.04
CA ILE A 50 13.63 27.61 -10.84
C ILE A 50 13.06 28.94 -10.30
N LYS A 51 13.11 29.99 -11.12
CA LYS A 51 12.53 31.31 -10.80
C LYS A 51 11.10 31.38 -11.32
N LEU A 52 10.14 31.29 -10.41
CA LEU A 52 8.71 31.38 -10.73
C LEU A 52 8.26 32.85 -10.74
N LYS A 53 7.59 33.29 -11.81
CA LYS A 53 7.08 34.65 -11.93
C LYS A 53 5.94 34.86 -10.93
N GLY A 54 6.07 35.86 -10.06
CA GLY A 54 5.05 36.17 -9.06
C GLY A 54 5.00 35.21 -7.88
N CYS A 55 6.06 34.43 -7.65
CA CYS A 55 6.20 33.61 -6.45
C CYS A 55 7.53 33.90 -5.74
N GLU A 56 7.53 33.72 -4.42
CA GLU A 56 8.71 33.82 -3.57
C GLU A 56 8.92 32.53 -2.77
N PRO A 57 10.18 32.09 -2.57
CA PRO A 57 10.49 30.94 -1.74
C PRO A 57 10.28 31.27 -0.26
N VAL A 58 9.46 30.46 0.43
CA VAL A 58 9.06 30.67 1.82
C VAL A 58 9.58 29.61 2.78
N SER A 59 9.97 28.42 2.28
CA SER A 59 10.58 27.37 3.10
C SER A 59 11.45 26.42 2.28
N ILE A 60 12.48 25.88 2.90
CA ILE A 60 13.35 24.83 2.34
C ILE A 60 13.37 23.63 3.27
N TRP A 61 13.17 22.45 2.72
CA TRP A 61 13.39 21.18 3.41
C TRP A 61 14.54 20.42 2.75
N GLY A 62 15.45 19.84 3.51
CA GLY A 62 16.67 19.24 2.98
C GLY A 62 17.08 17.95 3.66
N LEU A 63 17.56 16.99 2.86
CA LEU A 63 18.18 15.75 3.31
C LEU A 63 19.54 15.58 2.61
N LEU A 64 20.62 15.65 3.38
CA LEU A 64 22.00 15.61 2.87
C LEU A 64 22.71 14.38 3.39
N ARG A 65 23.42 13.68 2.53
CA ARG A 65 24.42 12.71 2.97
C ARG A 65 25.62 13.45 3.56
N HIS A 66 26.25 12.87 4.57
CA HIS A 66 27.57 13.32 5.04
C HIS A 66 28.60 13.45 3.88
N GLY A 67 29.57 14.35 4.05
CA GLY A 67 30.62 14.60 3.07
C GLY A 67 31.69 13.52 3.01
N LYS A 68 32.71 13.75 2.18
CA LYS A 68 33.84 12.82 2.03
C LYS A 68 34.49 12.51 3.38
N ARG A 69 34.57 11.22 3.69
CA ARG A 69 35.15 10.69 4.93
C ARG A 69 36.23 9.66 4.66
N ASN A 70 37.11 9.48 5.64
CA ASN A 70 38.13 8.44 5.64
C ASN A 70 37.50 7.04 5.60
N PRO A 71 38.19 6.04 5.03
CA PRO A 71 37.71 4.66 4.99
C PRO A 71 37.47 4.08 6.39
N GLY A 72 36.69 3.00 6.46
CA GLY A 72 36.53 2.24 7.71
C GLY A 72 37.76 1.37 8.01
N VAL A 73 37.88 0.89 9.25
CA VAL A 73 39.07 0.16 9.73
C VAL A 73 39.46 -1.03 8.83
N LEU A 74 38.50 -1.85 8.40
CA LEU A 74 38.77 -2.99 7.52
C LEU A 74 39.30 -2.58 6.15
N PHE A 75 38.73 -1.51 5.56
CA PHE A 75 39.17 -0.97 4.28
C PHE A 75 40.58 -0.40 4.38
N VAL A 76 40.88 0.34 5.45
CA VAL A 76 42.24 0.86 5.72
C VAL A 76 43.26 -0.27 5.77
N LYS A 77 42.95 -1.36 6.49
CA LYS A 77 43.85 -2.53 6.57
C LYS A 77 44.14 -3.10 5.19
N GLN A 78 43.10 -3.37 4.40
CA GLN A 78 43.22 -3.92 3.05
C GLN A 78 43.98 -2.97 2.10
N MET A 79 43.73 -1.66 2.20
CA MET A 79 44.45 -0.65 1.43
C MET A 79 45.93 -0.63 1.82
N LYS A 80 46.28 -0.66 3.11
CA LYS A 80 47.68 -0.71 3.58
C LYS A 80 48.40 -1.96 3.07
N ASP A 81 47.75 -3.11 3.12
CA ASP A 81 48.30 -4.37 2.58
C ASP A 81 48.54 -4.27 1.06
N ALA A 82 47.65 -3.59 0.33
CA ALA A 82 47.76 -3.39 -1.11
C ALA A 82 48.81 -2.35 -1.52
N ILE A 83 49.27 -1.46 -0.63
CA ILE A 83 50.31 -0.46 -0.95
C ILE A 83 51.61 -1.13 -1.41
N ALA A 84 51.94 -2.31 -0.87
CA ALA A 84 53.12 -3.08 -1.29
C ALA A 84 53.12 -3.47 -2.78
N ILE A 85 51.94 -3.51 -3.42
CA ILE A 85 51.80 -3.80 -4.85
C ILE A 85 52.40 -2.67 -5.70
N ARG A 86 52.48 -1.42 -5.19
CA ARG A 86 53.13 -0.29 -5.89
C ARG A 86 54.54 -0.65 -6.35
N ASP A 87 55.36 -1.12 -5.41
CA ASP A 87 56.80 -1.33 -5.66
C ASP A 87 57.00 -2.47 -6.66
N TYR A 88 56.12 -3.48 -6.60
CA TYR A 88 56.07 -4.53 -7.61
C TYR A 88 55.73 -3.97 -9.00
N VAL A 89 54.67 -3.16 -9.13
CA VAL A 89 54.27 -2.54 -10.42
C VAL A 89 55.40 -1.70 -11.00
N ALA A 90 56.07 -0.92 -10.15
CA ALA A 90 57.24 -0.13 -10.53
C ALA A 90 58.40 -0.99 -11.06
N SER A 91 58.71 -2.12 -10.42
CA SER A 91 59.75 -3.06 -10.88
C SER A 91 59.34 -3.80 -12.16
N SER A 92 58.06 -4.17 -12.27
CA SER A 92 57.53 -4.86 -13.45
C SER A 92 57.57 -3.97 -14.70
N TYR A 93 57.29 -2.68 -14.55
CA TYR A 93 57.45 -1.69 -15.62
C TYR A 93 58.90 -1.59 -16.11
N GLU A 94 59.89 -1.55 -15.22
CA GLU A 94 61.31 -1.52 -15.60
C GLU A 94 61.74 -2.75 -16.39
N LYS A 95 61.12 -3.91 -16.11
CA LYS A 95 61.33 -5.17 -16.84
C LYS A 95 60.57 -5.24 -18.18
N GLY A 96 59.77 -4.22 -18.52
CA GLY A 96 58.96 -4.17 -19.74
C GLY A 96 57.68 -5.01 -19.70
N ASN A 97 57.26 -5.45 -18.52
CA ASN A 97 56.10 -6.34 -18.33
C ASN A 97 54.79 -5.59 -18.05
N SER A 98 54.84 -4.28 -17.74
CA SER A 98 53.66 -3.42 -17.56
C SER A 98 53.34 -2.63 -18.83
N SER A 99 52.05 -2.34 -19.05
CA SER A 99 51.57 -1.47 -20.14
C SER A 99 51.18 -0.06 -19.67
N LEU A 100 51.52 0.31 -18.44
CA LEU A 100 51.39 1.68 -17.93
C LEU A 100 52.40 2.60 -18.65
N CYS A 101 52.08 3.88 -18.81
CA CYS A 101 53.05 4.85 -19.29
C CYS A 101 54.07 5.21 -18.19
N ALA A 102 55.24 5.71 -18.60
CA ALA A 102 56.28 6.17 -17.67
C ALA A 102 55.74 7.15 -16.60
N GLN A 103 54.91 8.12 -17.02
CA GLN A 103 54.35 9.12 -16.11
C GLN A 103 53.40 8.52 -15.07
N ASP A 104 52.57 7.54 -15.44
CA ASP A 104 51.65 6.89 -14.49
C ASP A 104 52.45 6.12 -13.43
N VAL A 105 53.53 5.45 -13.82
CA VAL A 105 54.42 4.72 -12.90
C VAL A 105 55.21 5.66 -12.00
N GLU A 106 55.73 6.76 -12.56
CA GLU A 106 56.42 7.82 -11.82
C GLU A 106 55.49 8.45 -10.77
N ASN A 107 54.25 8.77 -11.15
CA ASN A 107 53.22 9.29 -10.25
C ASN A 107 52.87 8.30 -9.14
N LEU A 108 52.84 7.00 -9.46
CA LEU A 108 52.59 5.95 -8.47
C LEU A 108 53.76 5.80 -7.49
N ARG A 109 55.01 5.88 -7.95
CA ARG A 109 56.23 5.88 -7.10
C ARG A 109 56.27 7.08 -6.16
N ASN A 110 55.93 8.25 -6.68
CA ASN A 110 55.93 9.51 -5.95
C ASN A 110 54.68 9.69 -5.07
N TRP A 111 53.74 8.73 -5.08
CA TRP A 111 52.59 8.74 -4.18
C TRP A 111 53.05 8.44 -2.75
N ILE A 112 52.78 9.38 -1.85
CA ILE A 112 53.14 9.32 -0.43
C ILE A 112 51.94 8.81 0.37
N ASP A 113 52.20 7.91 1.31
CA ASP A 113 51.20 7.41 2.26
C ASP A 113 50.57 8.59 3.03
N ASP A 114 49.35 8.96 2.65
CA ASP A 114 48.62 10.01 3.34
C ASP A 114 48.06 9.49 4.67
N LYS A 115 48.88 9.69 5.71
CA LYS A 115 48.57 9.35 7.10
C LYS A 115 47.27 9.99 7.60
N LYS A 116 46.87 11.17 7.08
CA LYS A 116 45.60 11.79 7.49
C LYS A 116 44.40 10.95 7.08
N THR A 117 44.46 10.30 5.92
CA THR A 117 43.39 9.42 5.43
C THR A 117 43.49 8.02 6.03
N LEU A 118 44.70 7.47 6.18
CA LEU A 118 44.91 6.08 6.58
C LEU A 118 44.94 5.84 8.10
N ASP A 119 45.28 6.82 8.93
CA ASP A 119 45.44 6.63 10.39
C ASP A 119 44.23 7.12 11.20
N LYS A 120 43.24 7.75 10.54
CA LYS A 120 42.07 8.35 11.17
C LYS A 120 40.76 7.79 10.59
N PRO A 121 40.46 6.49 10.80
CA PRO A 121 39.29 5.85 10.21
C PRO A 121 37.99 6.55 10.64
N PHE A 122 36.99 6.53 9.75
CA PHE A 122 35.67 7.15 9.93
C PHE A 122 35.61 8.68 10.11
N GLN A 123 36.74 9.39 10.20
CA GLN A 123 36.73 10.84 10.33
C GLN A 123 36.31 11.54 9.04
N LEU A 124 35.63 12.68 9.15
CA LEU A 124 35.36 13.56 8.01
C LEU A 124 36.69 14.14 7.52
N THR A 125 36.84 14.24 6.20
CA THR A 125 38.01 14.88 5.58
C THR A 125 37.83 16.39 5.51
N ASP A 126 38.93 17.14 5.39
CA ASP A 126 38.89 18.58 5.11
C ASP A 126 38.05 18.86 3.85
N GLU A 127 38.22 18.04 2.80
CA GLU A 127 37.41 18.10 1.57
C GLU A 127 35.92 17.90 1.87
N GLY A 128 35.55 16.89 2.66
CA GLY A 128 34.15 16.63 3.03
C GLY A 128 33.51 17.77 3.82
N TYR A 129 34.28 18.46 4.66
CA TYR A 129 33.82 19.67 5.34
C TYR A 129 33.58 20.81 4.35
N GLN A 130 34.52 21.03 3.41
CA GLN A 130 34.40 22.05 2.37
C GLN A 130 33.25 21.78 1.39
N GLU A 131 32.95 20.51 1.09
CA GLU A 131 31.78 20.14 0.27
C GLU A 131 30.48 20.61 0.95
N ALA A 132 30.27 20.25 2.23
CA ALA A 132 29.08 20.64 2.98
C ALA A 132 28.97 22.16 3.14
N LEU A 133 30.10 22.81 3.48
CA LEU A 133 30.20 24.27 3.56
C LEU A 133 29.86 24.94 2.23
N GLY A 134 30.37 24.43 1.12
CA GLY A 134 30.07 24.93 -0.22
C GLY A 134 28.58 24.83 -0.55
N ILE A 135 27.91 23.73 -0.19
CA ILE A 135 26.46 23.58 -0.37
C ILE A 135 25.72 24.66 0.42
N GLY A 136 26.04 24.86 1.69
CA GLY A 136 25.43 25.90 2.52
C GLY A 136 25.60 27.31 1.93
N GLN A 137 26.81 27.62 1.43
CA GLN A 137 27.09 28.90 0.77
C GLN A 137 26.26 29.12 -0.48
N ARG A 138 26.16 28.11 -1.35
CA ARG A 138 25.38 28.22 -2.60
C ARG A 138 23.89 28.37 -2.32
N PHE A 139 23.35 27.65 -1.33
CA PHE A 139 21.96 27.83 -0.91
C PHE A 139 21.69 29.23 -0.35
N ARG A 140 22.56 29.76 0.51
CA ARG A 140 22.45 31.16 0.96
C ARG A 140 22.45 32.13 -0.22
N GLN A 141 23.32 31.91 -1.22
CA GLN A 141 23.42 32.78 -2.40
C GLN A 141 22.20 32.66 -3.32
N ALA A 142 21.62 31.48 -3.46
CA ALA A 142 20.45 31.24 -4.31
C ALA A 142 19.15 31.76 -3.67
N PHE A 143 19.02 31.70 -2.34
CA PHE A 143 17.83 32.11 -1.60
C PHE A 143 18.14 33.18 -0.53
N PRO A 144 18.71 34.34 -0.91
CA PRO A 144 19.23 35.31 0.05
C PRO A 144 18.13 35.93 0.91
N GLN A 145 16.92 36.13 0.37
CA GLN A 145 15.79 36.69 1.12
C GLN A 145 15.32 35.75 2.24
N LEU A 146 15.36 34.44 2.00
CA LEU A 146 14.91 33.44 2.97
C LEU A 146 15.98 33.14 4.03
N LEU A 147 17.26 33.14 3.65
CA LEU A 147 18.35 32.55 4.46
C LEU A 147 19.35 33.55 5.07
N SER A 148 19.33 34.84 4.70
CA SER A 148 20.35 35.80 5.19
C SER A 148 20.18 36.19 6.67
N ASN A 149 18.95 36.16 7.19
CA ASN A 149 18.60 36.59 8.55
C ASN A 149 17.78 35.51 9.25
N LEU A 150 18.42 34.39 9.61
CA LEU A 150 17.79 33.31 10.37
C LEU A 150 17.87 33.60 11.88
N GLU A 151 16.71 33.60 12.53
CA GLU A 151 16.56 33.64 13.99
C GLU A 151 16.35 32.22 14.55
N THR A 152 16.45 32.02 15.87
CA THR A 152 16.40 30.68 16.51
C THR A 152 15.15 29.86 16.14
N ASN A 153 14.01 30.52 15.89
CA ASN A 153 12.76 29.85 15.52
C ASN A 153 12.60 29.62 14.02
N ASP A 154 13.49 30.12 13.17
CA ASP A 154 13.37 30.03 11.72
C ASP A 154 13.91 28.72 11.14
N TYR A 155 14.69 27.95 11.89
CA TYR A 155 15.39 26.79 11.34
C TYR A 155 15.32 25.54 12.23
N VAL A 156 15.60 24.40 11.60
CA VAL A 156 15.94 23.12 12.24
C VAL A 156 17.12 22.52 11.50
N PHE A 157 18.22 22.27 12.20
CA PHE A 157 19.36 21.50 11.68
C PHE A 157 19.58 20.29 12.58
N ARG A 158 19.58 19.09 12.02
CA ARG A 158 19.77 17.86 12.80
C ARG A 158 20.61 16.85 12.03
N HIS A 159 21.26 15.95 12.75
CA HIS A 159 22.11 14.94 12.16
C HIS A 159 21.73 13.54 12.64
N ALA A 160 21.97 12.52 11.82
CA ALA A 160 21.93 11.12 12.21
C ALA A 160 23.16 10.78 13.09
N HIS A 161 23.17 9.58 13.68
CA HIS A 161 24.25 9.16 14.58
C HIS A 161 25.63 9.09 13.88
N GLY A 162 26.64 9.75 14.46
CA GLY A 162 28.04 9.69 14.02
C GLY A 162 28.74 11.05 13.97
N MET A 163 29.99 11.12 14.45
CA MET A 163 30.74 12.39 14.55
C MET A 163 31.01 13.04 13.19
N TRP A 164 31.33 12.26 12.15
CA TRP A 164 31.56 12.81 10.80
C TRP A 164 30.30 13.40 10.16
N ILE A 165 29.13 12.95 10.58
CA ILE A 165 27.83 13.49 10.16
C ILE A 165 27.59 14.83 10.84
N LEU A 166 27.84 14.90 12.15
CA LEU A 166 27.82 16.15 12.90
C LEU A 166 28.82 17.17 12.31
N ASP A 167 30.04 16.76 11.98
CA ASP A 167 31.02 17.68 11.38
C ASP A 167 30.59 18.14 9.97
N SER A 168 29.90 17.29 9.20
CA SER A 168 29.29 17.71 7.93
C SER A 168 28.16 18.73 8.16
N ALA A 169 27.35 18.52 9.19
CA ALA A 169 26.30 19.46 9.59
C ALA A 169 26.88 20.82 10.00
N LYS A 170 27.99 20.84 10.75
CA LYS A 170 28.72 22.08 11.08
C LYS A 170 29.20 22.80 9.83
N GLY A 171 29.83 22.07 8.90
CA GLY A 171 30.26 22.64 7.62
C GLY A 171 29.11 23.29 6.87
N PHE A 172 27.99 22.59 6.69
CA PHE A 172 26.79 23.12 6.03
C PHE A 172 26.25 24.38 6.70
N VAL A 173 26.10 24.36 8.03
CA VAL A 173 25.59 25.50 8.81
C VAL A 173 26.53 26.70 8.75
N GLU A 174 27.85 26.50 8.83
CA GLU A 174 28.85 27.56 8.68
C GLU A 174 28.82 28.18 7.27
N GLY A 175 28.64 27.35 6.24
CA GLY A 175 28.46 27.82 4.88
C GLY A 175 27.21 28.69 4.72
N LEU A 176 26.13 28.28 5.38
CA LEU A 176 24.84 28.93 5.34
C LEU A 176 24.82 30.27 6.11
N SER A 177 25.42 30.36 7.29
CA SER A 177 25.38 31.56 8.13
C SER A 177 26.72 31.88 8.77
N LYS A 178 27.05 33.18 8.84
CA LYS A 178 28.19 33.68 9.61
C LYS A 178 27.91 33.75 11.12
N LYS A 179 26.63 33.70 11.52
CA LYS A 179 26.22 33.59 12.93
C LYS A 179 26.30 32.12 13.36
N GLN A 180 26.60 31.89 14.64
CA GLN A 180 26.56 30.55 15.20
C GLN A 180 25.10 30.08 15.32
N LEU A 181 24.68 29.12 14.48
CA LEU A 181 23.36 28.51 14.55
C LEU A 181 23.44 27.17 15.29
N ASN A 182 22.38 26.83 16.02
CA ASN A 182 22.29 25.59 16.78
C ASN A 182 22.06 24.36 15.87
N ILE A 183 22.66 23.23 16.22
CA ILE A 183 22.39 21.93 15.58
C ILE A 183 21.79 21.03 16.65
N GLU A 184 20.57 20.55 16.40
CA GLU A 184 19.90 19.61 17.29
C GLU A 184 20.65 18.27 17.32
N PRO A 185 20.73 17.62 18.49
CA PRO A 185 21.30 16.29 18.59
C PRO A 185 20.45 15.27 17.84
N HIS A 186 21.07 14.19 17.40
CA HIS A 186 20.37 13.00 16.92
C HIS A 186 19.38 12.47 17.99
N ARG A 187 18.25 11.90 17.55
CA ARG A 187 17.30 11.23 18.46
C ARG A 187 17.66 9.75 18.59
N SER A 188 17.27 9.12 19.71
CA SER A 188 17.25 7.67 19.86
C SER A 188 15.97 7.07 19.25
N ASP A 189 15.99 5.75 19.00
CA ASP A 189 14.92 4.87 18.48
C ASP A 189 14.09 5.40 17.29
N PHE A 190 14.25 4.77 16.13
CA PHE A 190 13.46 5.01 14.90
C PHE A 190 13.45 6.46 14.41
N ASP A 191 14.59 7.14 14.55
CA ASP A 191 14.78 8.50 14.04
C ASP A 191 14.49 8.57 12.52
N ILE A 192 13.69 9.53 12.07
CA ILE A 192 13.35 9.76 10.64
C ILE A 192 14.59 9.94 9.73
N LEU A 193 15.77 10.14 10.31
CA LEU A 193 17.04 10.27 9.60
C LEU A 193 17.72 8.93 9.32
N ALA A 194 17.46 7.90 10.11
CA ALA A 194 18.02 6.57 9.96
C ALA A 194 17.14 5.49 10.65
N PRO A 195 15.84 5.39 10.32
CA PRO A 195 14.92 4.50 11.04
C PRO A 195 15.29 3.02 10.87
N TYR A 196 15.99 2.70 9.78
CA TYR A 196 16.49 1.36 9.48
C TYR A 196 17.63 0.90 10.40
N ASP A 197 18.36 1.82 11.06
CA ASP A 197 19.52 1.45 11.89
C ASP A 197 19.11 0.92 13.28
N THR A 198 17.86 1.14 13.70
CA THR A 198 17.28 0.60 14.94
C THR A 198 16.16 -0.41 14.67
N CYS A 199 15.96 -0.83 13.42
CA CYS A 199 14.93 -1.77 13.02
C CYS A 199 15.47 -3.21 13.03
N PRO A 200 15.08 -4.08 13.99
CA PRO A 200 15.60 -5.44 14.08
C PRO A 200 15.39 -6.24 12.79
N LYS A 201 14.19 -6.17 12.21
CA LYS A 201 13.87 -6.86 10.96
C LYS A 201 14.80 -6.49 9.81
N TYR A 202 15.04 -5.19 9.59
CA TYR A 202 15.96 -4.74 8.54
C TYR A 202 17.42 -5.14 8.84
N ILE A 203 17.83 -5.09 10.11
CA ILE A 203 19.15 -5.52 10.52
C ILE A 203 19.36 -7.00 10.17
N ASP A 204 18.40 -7.85 10.49
CA ASP A 204 18.51 -9.29 10.31
C ASP A 204 18.30 -9.71 8.85
N GLU A 205 17.19 -9.30 8.23
CA GLU A 205 16.79 -9.75 6.89
C GLU A 205 17.57 -9.09 5.76
N VAL A 206 18.21 -7.93 6.00
CA VAL A 206 18.88 -7.14 4.95
C VAL A 206 20.33 -6.86 5.27
N LYS A 207 20.62 -6.19 6.41
CA LYS A 207 21.98 -5.70 6.72
C LYS A 207 22.94 -6.86 6.98
N ASN A 208 22.50 -7.85 7.76
CA ASN A 208 23.26 -9.02 8.16
C ASN A 208 23.00 -10.24 7.27
N ASN A 209 21.98 -10.21 6.42
CA ASN A 209 21.66 -11.29 5.48
C ASN A 209 22.65 -11.31 4.29
N PRO A 210 23.40 -12.41 4.09
CA PRO A 210 24.28 -12.56 2.93
C PRO A 210 23.55 -12.53 1.58
N GLU A 211 22.30 -13.00 1.52
CA GLU A 211 21.52 -13.09 0.28
C GLU A 211 21.22 -11.72 -0.33
N THR A 212 21.14 -10.66 0.51
CA THR A 212 21.06 -9.26 0.06
C THR A 212 22.18 -8.90 -0.93
N TYR A 213 23.34 -9.54 -0.80
CA TYR A 213 24.51 -9.26 -1.62
C TYR A 213 24.76 -10.32 -2.70
N ALA A 214 23.89 -11.33 -2.84
CA ALA A 214 24.08 -12.48 -3.73
C ALA A 214 24.34 -12.06 -5.18
N GLU A 215 23.58 -11.11 -5.73
CA GLU A 215 23.79 -10.65 -7.12
C GLU A 215 25.14 -9.96 -7.30
N SER A 216 25.61 -9.19 -6.30
CA SER A 216 26.94 -8.59 -6.37
C SER A 216 28.06 -9.63 -6.33
N VAL A 217 27.88 -10.70 -5.55
CA VAL A 217 28.82 -11.83 -5.46
C VAL A 217 28.81 -12.66 -6.75
N LYS A 218 27.61 -12.96 -7.30
CA LYS A 218 27.48 -13.65 -8.59
C LYS A 218 28.14 -12.84 -9.72
N PHE A 219 28.01 -11.51 -9.71
CA PHE A 219 28.65 -10.68 -10.73
C PHE A 219 30.18 -10.72 -10.66
N MET A 220 30.77 -10.89 -9.47
CA MET A 220 32.22 -11.13 -9.32
C MET A 220 32.67 -12.49 -9.90
N ASN A 221 31.75 -13.36 -10.29
CA ASN A 221 32.05 -14.59 -11.04
C ASN A 221 31.71 -14.48 -12.54
N SER A 222 31.26 -13.31 -13.01
CA SER A 222 30.87 -13.09 -14.40
C SER A 222 32.07 -12.89 -15.32
N SER A 223 31.88 -13.12 -16.63
CA SER A 223 32.90 -12.85 -17.65
C SER A 223 33.36 -11.40 -17.66
N ASP A 224 32.47 -10.44 -17.38
CA ASP A 224 32.79 -9.02 -17.34
C ASP A 224 33.82 -8.69 -16.23
N TYR A 225 33.59 -9.22 -15.03
CA TYR A 225 34.50 -9.01 -13.90
C TYR A 225 35.80 -9.79 -14.05
N LEU A 226 35.75 -11.06 -14.44
CA LEU A 226 36.96 -11.86 -14.65
C LEU A 226 37.86 -11.26 -15.73
N ALA A 227 37.28 -10.72 -16.81
CA ALA A 227 38.03 -10.01 -17.84
C ALA A 227 38.62 -8.69 -17.32
N ALA A 228 37.90 -7.94 -16.47
CA ALA A 228 38.45 -6.74 -15.84
C ALA A 228 39.62 -7.06 -14.90
N LYS A 229 39.48 -8.09 -14.07
CA LYS A 229 40.52 -8.59 -13.16
C LYS A 229 41.79 -9.00 -13.91
N ASP A 230 41.65 -9.78 -14.98
CA ASP A 230 42.76 -10.17 -15.85
C ASP A 230 43.42 -8.95 -16.53
N ARG A 231 42.61 -8.00 -17.06
CA ARG A 231 43.14 -6.78 -17.67
C ARG A 231 43.91 -5.92 -16.66
N ILE A 232 43.41 -5.75 -15.44
CA ILE A 232 44.09 -4.99 -14.38
C ILE A 232 45.45 -5.64 -14.06
N GLN A 233 45.47 -6.97 -13.88
CA GLN A 233 46.68 -7.72 -13.59
C GLN A 233 47.73 -7.59 -14.71
N ARG A 234 47.33 -7.82 -15.96
CA ARG A 234 48.21 -7.67 -17.13
C ARG A 234 48.66 -6.22 -17.33
N ARG A 235 47.78 -5.25 -17.11
CA ARG A 235 48.11 -3.82 -17.22
C ARG A 235 49.20 -3.43 -16.22
N ALA A 236 49.06 -3.88 -14.98
CA ALA A 236 50.00 -3.67 -13.90
C ALA A 236 51.30 -4.48 -14.04
N GLY A 237 51.34 -5.47 -14.95
CA GLY A 237 52.48 -6.36 -15.16
C GLY A 237 52.69 -7.36 -14.01
N ILE A 238 51.62 -7.75 -13.32
CA ILE A 238 51.69 -8.64 -12.15
C ILE A 238 51.66 -10.11 -12.59
N ASP A 239 52.69 -10.88 -12.19
CA ASP A 239 52.85 -12.30 -12.57
C ASP A 239 52.22 -13.30 -11.60
N PHE A 240 51.68 -12.83 -10.48
CA PHE A 240 50.95 -13.65 -9.51
C PHE A 240 49.43 -13.33 -9.55
N PRO A 241 48.57 -14.31 -9.23
CA PRO A 241 47.13 -14.10 -9.27
C PRO A 241 46.68 -13.11 -8.19
N LEU A 242 46.02 -12.02 -8.60
CA LEU A 242 45.38 -11.09 -7.66
C LEU A 242 44.09 -11.68 -7.09
N THR A 243 43.86 -11.56 -5.79
CA THR A 243 42.56 -11.91 -5.18
C THR A 243 41.53 -10.82 -5.41
N ASP A 244 40.24 -11.12 -5.23
CA ASP A 244 39.17 -10.11 -5.35
C ASP A 244 39.30 -9.02 -4.27
N THR A 245 39.84 -9.40 -3.11
CA THR A 245 40.24 -8.46 -2.06
C THR A 245 41.35 -7.53 -2.54
N ASN A 246 42.37 -8.03 -3.25
CA ASN A 246 43.42 -7.16 -3.79
C ASN A 246 42.85 -6.17 -4.84
N ILE A 247 42.02 -6.64 -5.78
CA ILE A 247 41.40 -5.77 -6.79
C ILE A 247 40.53 -4.69 -6.13
N THR A 248 39.73 -5.08 -5.14
CA THR A 248 38.88 -4.14 -4.39
C THR A 248 39.73 -3.11 -3.63
N ALA A 249 40.82 -3.54 -2.98
CA ALA A 249 41.72 -2.65 -2.27
C ALA A 249 42.46 -1.64 -3.20
N LEU A 250 42.90 -2.09 -4.39
CA LEU A 250 43.46 -1.20 -5.40
C LEU A 250 42.43 -0.18 -5.90
N TYR A 251 41.17 -0.59 -6.05
CA TYR A 251 40.08 0.31 -6.41
C TYR A 251 39.76 1.29 -5.27
N ASP A 252 39.85 0.85 -4.01
CA ASP A 252 39.73 1.71 -2.83
C ASP A 252 40.83 2.77 -2.76
N LEU A 253 42.09 2.41 -3.05
CA LEU A 253 43.21 3.34 -3.20
C LEU A 253 42.97 4.34 -4.35
N CYS A 254 42.34 3.92 -5.45
CA CYS A 254 41.93 4.85 -6.51
C CYS A 254 40.84 5.83 -6.02
N ARG A 255 39.74 5.33 -5.47
CA ARG A 255 38.55 6.16 -5.22
C ARG A 255 38.61 7.03 -3.97
N TYR A 256 39.29 6.61 -2.89
CA TYR A 256 39.40 7.44 -1.67
C TYR A 256 40.42 8.57 -1.80
N PHE A 257 41.46 8.40 -2.62
CA PHE A 257 42.51 9.40 -2.84
C PHE A 257 42.26 10.33 -4.03
N SER A 258 41.13 10.19 -4.73
CA SER A 258 40.69 11.14 -5.74
C SER A 258 39.94 12.30 -5.08
N SER A 259 40.27 13.55 -5.43
CA SER A 259 39.69 14.79 -4.91
C SER A 259 38.92 15.53 -6.00
N GLY A 260 37.67 15.88 -5.71
CA GLY A 260 36.83 16.70 -6.57
C GLY A 260 37.00 18.19 -6.33
N VAL A 261 37.54 18.60 -5.18
CA VAL A 261 37.83 20.01 -4.86
C VAL A 261 39.12 20.47 -5.53
N ASP A 262 40.18 19.66 -5.42
CA ASP A 262 41.49 20.01 -5.99
C ASP A 262 41.63 19.58 -7.45
N THR A 263 40.59 18.96 -8.02
CA THR A 263 40.62 18.31 -9.34
C THR A 263 41.77 17.30 -9.51
N LYS A 264 42.19 16.69 -8.39
CA LYS A 264 43.36 15.80 -8.31
C LYS A 264 42.92 14.34 -8.36
N PHE A 265 43.41 13.60 -9.35
CA PHE A 265 43.14 12.16 -9.48
C PHE A 265 44.15 11.33 -8.69
N SER A 266 43.71 10.20 -8.13
CA SER A 266 44.61 9.24 -7.49
C SER A 266 45.50 8.55 -8.54
N PRO A 267 46.84 8.49 -8.35
CA PRO A 267 47.74 7.72 -9.22
C PRO A 267 47.35 6.24 -9.33
N TRP A 268 46.74 5.69 -8.28
CA TRP A 268 46.25 4.30 -8.26
C TRP A 268 45.16 4.02 -9.30
N CYS A 269 44.44 5.04 -9.78
CA CYS A 269 43.44 4.87 -10.83
C CYS A 269 44.05 4.48 -12.19
N ALA A 270 45.35 4.74 -12.41
CA ALA A 270 46.03 4.37 -13.65
C ALA A 270 46.10 2.85 -13.90
N LEU A 271 45.95 2.05 -12.83
CA LEU A 271 45.88 0.58 -12.90
C LEU A 271 44.62 0.07 -13.62
N PHE A 272 43.60 0.93 -13.78
CA PHE A 272 42.31 0.56 -14.34
C PHE A 272 42.09 1.26 -15.69
N THR A 273 41.45 0.57 -16.63
CA THR A 273 40.84 1.22 -17.79
C THR A 273 39.46 1.79 -17.43
N THR A 274 38.92 2.66 -18.28
CA THR A 274 37.52 3.14 -18.13
C THR A 274 36.51 2.00 -18.11
N GLY A 275 36.75 0.93 -18.87
CA GLY A 275 35.90 -0.26 -18.86
C GLY A 275 35.94 -0.97 -17.51
N ASP A 276 37.12 -1.10 -16.92
CA ASP A 276 37.29 -1.75 -15.61
C ASP A 276 36.62 -0.95 -14.50
N LEU A 277 36.76 0.38 -14.50
CA LEU A 277 36.09 1.24 -13.52
C LEU A 277 34.55 1.16 -13.61
N LYS A 278 33.97 1.02 -14.80
CA LYS A 278 32.53 0.79 -14.99
C LYS A 278 32.07 -0.56 -14.42
N VAL A 279 32.89 -1.60 -14.55
CA VAL A 279 32.64 -2.92 -13.95
C VAL A 279 32.67 -2.82 -12.43
N MET A 280 33.67 -2.13 -11.86
CA MET A 280 33.78 -1.91 -10.41
C MET A 280 32.63 -1.06 -9.84
N GLU A 281 32.15 -0.08 -10.62
CA GLU A 281 30.96 0.69 -10.30
C GLU A 281 29.71 -0.20 -10.26
N TYR A 282 29.51 -1.07 -11.25
CA TYR A 282 28.32 -1.91 -11.33
C TYR A 282 28.18 -2.90 -10.17
N ILE A 283 29.30 -3.45 -9.67
CA ILE A 283 29.31 -4.24 -8.43
C ILE A 283 28.65 -3.47 -7.28
N SER A 284 29.00 -2.19 -7.15
CA SER A 284 28.44 -1.37 -6.09
C SER A 284 26.99 -0.96 -6.36
N ASP A 285 26.62 -0.75 -7.63
CA ASP A 285 25.24 -0.49 -8.01
C ASP A 285 24.33 -1.66 -7.58
N LEU A 286 24.76 -2.91 -7.82
CA LEU A 286 24.04 -4.09 -7.33
C LEU A 286 23.91 -4.08 -5.80
N ARG A 287 25.01 -3.82 -5.08
CA ARG A 287 24.97 -3.75 -3.60
C ARG A 287 24.00 -2.68 -3.09
N HIS A 288 24.01 -1.49 -3.68
CA HIS A 288 23.10 -0.40 -3.30
C HIS A 288 21.66 -0.72 -3.68
N TYR A 289 21.44 -1.24 -4.89
CA TYR A 289 20.11 -1.60 -5.39
C TYR A 289 19.41 -2.59 -4.47
N TYR A 290 20.10 -3.66 -4.07
CA TYR A 290 19.51 -4.69 -3.22
C TYR A 290 19.46 -4.34 -1.75
N ARG A 291 20.45 -3.63 -1.21
CA ARG A 291 20.48 -3.25 0.21
C ARG A 291 19.55 -2.09 0.53
N SER A 292 19.67 -0.97 -0.19
CA SER A 292 19.04 0.31 0.15
C SER A 292 18.11 0.88 -0.92
N GLY A 293 18.05 0.24 -2.09
CA GLY A 293 17.18 0.60 -3.22
C GLY A 293 16.00 -0.35 -3.44
N TYR A 294 15.58 -0.47 -4.70
CA TYR A 294 14.40 -1.24 -5.11
C TYR A 294 14.47 -2.76 -4.92
N GLY A 295 15.65 -3.32 -4.67
CA GLY A 295 15.80 -4.77 -4.48
C GLY A 295 15.33 -5.26 -3.10
N THR A 296 15.00 -4.34 -2.18
CA THR A 296 14.43 -4.68 -0.86
C THR A 296 13.16 -3.84 -0.62
N PRO A 297 11.96 -4.45 -0.49
CA PRO A 297 10.69 -3.73 -0.35
C PRO A 297 10.60 -2.79 0.86
N MET A 298 11.22 -3.13 1.99
CA MET A 298 11.23 -2.31 3.21
C MET A 298 11.82 -0.90 2.99
N ASN A 299 12.71 -0.75 2.01
CA ASN A 299 13.36 0.53 1.72
C ASN A 299 12.36 1.62 1.29
N GLU A 300 11.28 1.22 0.61
CA GLU A 300 10.22 2.14 0.23
C GLU A 300 9.51 2.70 1.47
N LEU A 301 9.18 1.84 2.44
CA LEU A 301 8.51 2.23 3.68
C LEU A 301 9.38 3.18 4.52
N PHE A 302 10.68 2.90 4.64
CA PHE A 302 11.59 3.83 5.33
C PHE A 302 11.66 5.19 4.65
N GLY A 303 11.71 5.23 3.31
CA GLY A 303 11.73 6.50 2.57
C GLY A 303 10.45 7.33 2.77
N GLN A 304 9.29 6.67 2.86
CA GLN A 304 8.00 7.31 3.13
C GLN A 304 7.98 8.04 4.48
N ILE A 305 8.57 7.45 5.53
CA ILE A 305 8.65 8.07 6.87
C ILE A 305 9.33 9.45 6.80
N THR A 306 10.45 9.55 6.09
CA THR A 306 11.18 10.82 5.93
C THR A 306 10.42 11.82 5.05
N LEU A 307 9.70 11.33 4.02
CA LEU A 307 8.87 12.19 3.16
C LEU A 307 7.60 12.69 3.86
N ALA A 308 7.08 11.94 4.83
CA ALA A 308 5.98 12.40 5.68
C ALA A 308 6.39 13.62 6.52
N ASP A 309 7.64 13.68 6.99
CA ASP A 309 8.18 14.86 7.66
C ASP A 309 8.27 16.08 6.74
N LEU A 310 8.68 15.89 5.48
CA LEU A 310 8.67 16.93 4.45
C LEU A 310 7.25 17.52 4.27
N LEU A 311 6.23 16.67 4.12
CA LEU A 311 4.85 17.14 3.96
C LEU A 311 4.37 17.90 5.21
N ARG A 312 4.56 17.34 6.42
CA ARG A 312 4.17 18.00 7.69
C ARG A 312 4.87 19.35 7.86
N SER A 313 6.14 19.44 7.50
CA SER A 313 6.93 20.68 7.57
C SER A 313 6.30 21.77 6.70
N PHE A 314 5.94 21.46 5.45
CA PHE A 314 5.35 22.44 4.54
C PHE A 314 3.88 22.77 4.88
N GLN A 315 3.10 21.79 5.37
CA GLN A 315 1.77 22.06 5.91
C GLN A 315 1.82 23.05 7.08
N SER A 316 2.80 22.91 7.97
CA SER A 316 3.01 23.84 9.08
C SER A 316 3.37 25.26 8.60
N VAL A 317 4.16 25.39 7.53
CA VAL A 317 4.47 26.70 6.92
C VAL A 317 3.20 27.35 6.36
N ARG A 318 2.36 26.58 5.64
CA ARG A 318 1.07 27.07 5.11
C ARG A 318 0.10 27.49 6.21
N ALA A 319 0.13 26.82 7.36
CA ALA A 319 -0.65 27.18 8.54
C ALA A 319 -0.07 28.39 9.33
N GLY A 320 1.02 29.00 8.87
CA GLY A 320 1.65 30.16 9.50
C GLY A 320 2.59 29.85 10.66
N GLY A 321 2.89 28.57 10.93
CA GLY A 321 3.68 28.11 12.10
C GLY A 321 5.00 27.37 11.79
N GLY A 322 5.42 27.34 10.52
CA GLY A 322 6.56 26.53 10.06
C GLY A 322 7.93 27.20 10.06
N LYS A 323 8.95 26.47 9.58
CA LYS A 323 10.36 26.89 9.52
C LYS A 323 10.72 27.43 8.13
N LYS A 324 11.64 28.40 8.07
CA LYS A 324 12.26 28.88 6.82
C LYS A 324 13.21 27.83 6.24
N ILE A 325 13.90 27.06 7.09
CA ILE A 325 14.74 25.95 6.63
C ILE A 325 14.77 24.78 7.63
N SER A 326 14.43 23.59 7.18
CA SER A 326 14.60 22.33 7.90
C SER A 326 15.59 21.47 7.13
N THR A 327 16.75 21.17 7.69
CA THR A 327 17.78 20.39 6.97
C THR A 327 18.40 19.32 7.84
N TYR A 328 18.46 18.13 7.29
CA TYR A 328 18.93 16.95 7.99
C TYR A 328 20.12 16.30 7.30
N ILE A 329 21.08 15.86 8.09
CA ILE A 329 22.30 15.22 7.59
C ILE A 329 22.30 13.74 7.99
N THR A 330 22.46 12.84 7.03
CA THR A 330 22.28 11.39 7.17
C THR A 330 23.31 10.56 6.35
N HIS A 331 23.07 9.26 6.21
CA HIS A 331 23.79 8.31 5.38
C HIS A 331 23.15 8.16 3.99
N THR A 332 23.94 7.65 3.05
CA THR A 332 23.45 7.27 1.71
C THR A 332 22.26 6.31 1.75
N THR A 333 22.23 5.40 2.73
CA THR A 333 21.13 4.43 2.86
C THR A 333 19.78 5.13 2.90
N MET A 334 19.66 6.22 3.67
CA MET A 334 18.42 6.98 3.78
C MET A 334 18.10 7.73 2.48
N THR A 335 19.10 8.32 1.80
CA THR A 335 18.86 8.99 0.51
C THR A 335 18.40 8.01 -0.57
N ASP A 336 18.97 6.80 -0.62
CA ASP A 336 18.57 5.74 -1.54
C ASP A 336 17.11 5.27 -1.28
N MET A 337 16.73 5.15 -0.01
CA MET A 337 15.36 4.83 0.41
C MET A 337 14.36 5.94 0.02
N VAL A 338 14.73 7.22 0.17
CA VAL A 338 13.89 8.34 -0.29
C VAL A 338 13.73 8.34 -1.81
N TYR A 339 14.80 8.08 -2.58
CA TYR A 339 14.68 7.90 -4.04
C TYR A 339 13.73 6.76 -4.40
N THR A 340 13.77 5.67 -3.63
CA THR A 340 12.91 4.49 -3.81
C THR A 340 11.44 4.82 -3.55
N ALA A 341 11.14 5.54 -2.46
CA ALA A 341 9.79 6.00 -2.13
C ALA A 341 9.22 6.97 -3.17
N LEU A 342 10.04 7.90 -3.68
CA LEU A 342 9.67 8.80 -4.77
C LEU A 342 9.60 8.13 -6.15
N ARG A 343 9.88 6.83 -6.25
CA ARG A 343 9.94 6.06 -7.50
C ARG A 343 10.94 6.61 -8.52
N LEU A 344 12.00 7.27 -8.07
CA LEU A 344 13.03 7.86 -8.92
C LEU A 344 14.10 6.85 -9.33
N PHE A 345 14.65 7.04 -10.54
CA PHE A 345 15.75 6.24 -11.10
C PHE A 345 15.48 4.72 -11.14
N LYS A 346 14.21 4.32 -11.16
CA LYS A 346 13.79 2.92 -11.24
C LYS A 346 14.01 2.37 -12.66
N ASP A 347 14.79 1.31 -12.76
CA ASP A 347 14.98 0.56 -13.99
C ASP A 347 13.74 -0.26 -14.38
N ASP A 348 13.54 -0.50 -15.68
CA ASP A 348 12.37 -1.23 -16.21
C ASP A 348 12.42 -2.73 -15.85
N ALA A 349 13.63 -3.25 -15.61
CA ALA A 349 13.86 -4.57 -15.03
C ALA A 349 14.88 -4.46 -13.90
N PRO A 350 14.88 -5.36 -12.90
CA PRO A 350 15.86 -5.33 -11.82
C PRO A 350 17.31 -5.42 -12.33
N LEU A 351 18.25 -4.81 -11.60
CA LEU A 351 19.68 -5.00 -11.87
C LEU A 351 20.08 -6.43 -11.46
N THR A 352 20.81 -7.13 -12.32
CA THR A 352 21.23 -8.52 -12.05
C THR A 352 22.70 -8.75 -12.38
N ALA A 353 23.25 -9.85 -11.88
CA ALA A 353 24.59 -10.33 -12.18
C ALA A 353 24.77 -10.81 -13.62
N ALA A 354 23.67 -11.09 -14.34
CA ALA A 354 23.74 -11.72 -15.65
C ALA A 354 24.36 -10.80 -16.72
N ARG A 355 24.12 -9.48 -16.62
CA ARG A 355 24.65 -8.51 -17.59
C ARG A 355 24.70 -7.11 -17.00
N MET A 356 25.85 -6.44 -17.13
CA MET A 356 25.95 -5.00 -16.88
C MET A 356 25.22 -4.22 -17.97
N ARG A 357 24.11 -3.56 -17.62
CA ARG A 357 23.36 -2.70 -18.55
C ARG A 357 23.98 -1.30 -18.63
N PRO A 358 24.43 -0.86 -19.83
CA PRO A 358 25.04 0.47 -20.01
C PRO A 358 24.07 1.64 -19.88
N ASP A 359 22.76 1.40 -19.99
CA ASP A 359 21.65 2.36 -20.01
C ASP A 359 20.88 2.42 -18.68
N ARG A 360 21.31 1.65 -17.66
CA ARG A 360 20.66 1.60 -16.35
C ARG A 360 20.46 2.98 -15.73
N LYS A 361 19.31 3.16 -15.08
CA LYS A 361 18.89 4.37 -14.38
C LYS A 361 19.47 4.40 -12.96
N TRP A 362 19.48 3.27 -12.25
CA TRP A 362 20.07 3.19 -10.91
C TRP A 362 21.61 3.19 -10.98
N ARG A 363 22.23 4.32 -10.66
CA ARG A 363 23.69 4.51 -10.64
C ARG A 363 24.16 5.17 -9.37
N SER A 364 24.78 4.39 -8.49
CA SER A 364 25.33 4.88 -7.23
C SER A 364 26.36 5.99 -7.42
N SER A 365 27.07 6.01 -8.54
CA SER A 365 28.04 7.07 -8.90
C SER A 365 27.43 8.44 -9.18
N LYS A 366 26.10 8.52 -9.32
CA LYS A 366 25.36 9.78 -9.50
C LYS A 366 24.42 10.07 -8.34
N LEU A 367 23.79 9.04 -7.80
CA LEU A 367 22.74 9.15 -6.77
C LEU A 367 23.31 9.19 -5.36
N ALA A 368 24.31 8.34 -5.13
CA ALA A 368 24.80 7.98 -3.81
C ALA A 368 26.20 8.56 -3.55
N VAL A 369 26.56 9.69 -4.16
CA VAL A 369 27.89 10.32 -4.04
C VAL A 369 28.12 10.98 -2.68
N PHE A 370 29.35 11.35 -2.33
CA PHE A 370 29.59 12.14 -1.11
C PHE A 370 28.82 13.45 -1.18
N SER A 371 28.32 13.94 -0.04
CA SER A 371 27.52 15.18 0.03
C SER A 371 26.27 15.21 -0.87
N ALA A 372 25.84 14.05 -1.40
CA ALA A 372 24.61 13.94 -2.17
C ALA A 372 23.43 14.49 -1.38
N ASN A 373 22.52 15.20 -2.04
CA ASN A 373 21.44 15.90 -1.35
C ASN A 373 20.14 15.89 -2.12
N ILE A 374 19.05 15.90 -1.36
CA ILE A 374 17.69 16.11 -1.83
C ILE A 374 17.18 17.36 -1.13
N MET A 375 16.88 18.40 -1.89
CA MET A 375 16.45 19.70 -1.38
C MET A 375 15.11 20.05 -2.00
N VAL A 376 14.18 20.53 -1.20
CA VAL A 376 12.80 20.82 -1.63
C VAL A 376 12.47 22.23 -1.22
N VAL A 377 11.96 23.02 -2.16
CA VAL A 377 11.66 24.45 -1.96
C VAL A 377 10.17 24.67 -2.09
N LEU A 378 9.54 25.21 -1.05
CA LEU A 378 8.16 25.69 -1.06
C LEU A 378 8.14 27.17 -1.44
N ASN A 379 7.33 27.51 -2.43
CA ASN A 379 7.14 28.87 -2.92
C ASN A 379 5.70 29.30 -2.69
N ARG A 380 5.50 30.56 -2.29
CA ARG A 380 4.19 31.21 -2.17
C ARG A 380 4.01 32.19 -3.33
N CYS A 381 2.86 32.16 -3.99
CA CYS A 381 2.54 32.98 -5.16
C CYS A 381 1.48 34.05 -4.84
N ILE A 382 1.30 35.04 -5.74
CA ILE A 382 0.43 36.22 -5.54
C ILE A 382 -1.03 35.89 -5.16
N ASP A 383 -1.56 34.75 -5.63
CA ASP A 383 -2.96 34.33 -5.37
C ASP A 383 -3.12 33.48 -4.10
N ASP A 384 -2.16 33.53 -3.17
CA ASP A 384 -2.05 32.64 -1.98
C ASP A 384 -1.94 31.14 -2.33
N ASP A 385 -1.55 30.85 -3.59
CA ASP A 385 -1.23 29.52 -4.10
C ASP A 385 0.23 29.13 -3.76
N TYR A 386 0.49 27.82 -3.63
CA TYR A 386 1.80 27.29 -3.24
C TYR A 386 2.34 26.31 -4.28
N ASN A 387 3.62 26.43 -4.59
CA ASN A 387 4.32 25.54 -5.52
C ASN A 387 5.58 24.92 -4.89
N VAL A 388 5.84 23.66 -5.19
CA VAL A 388 6.95 22.90 -4.63
C VAL A 388 7.93 22.47 -5.74
N VAL A 389 9.22 22.66 -5.51
CA VAL A 389 10.29 22.25 -6.45
C VAL A 389 11.28 21.35 -5.75
N PHE A 390 11.58 20.20 -6.34
CA PHE A 390 12.56 19.24 -5.84
C PHE A 390 13.89 19.36 -6.60
N TYR A 391 14.99 19.24 -5.86
CA TYR A 391 16.34 19.25 -6.37
C TYR A 391 17.10 18.01 -5.88
N SER A 392 17.84 17.35 -6.78
CA SER A 392 18.79 16.29 -6.44
C SER A 392 20.18 16.79 -6.83
N ASN A 393 21.10 16.80 -5.87
CA ASN A 393 22.46 17.28 -6.05
C ASN A 393 22.52 18.68 -6.70
N GLU A 394 21.67 19.60 -6.25
CA GLU A 394 21.53 20.97 -6.77
C GLU A 394 20.99 21.09 -8.21
N GLU A 395 20.38 20.05 -8.78
CA GLU A 395 19.69 20.09 -10.08
C GLU A 395 18.19 19.76 -9.92
N PRO A 396 17.28 20.43 -10.64
CA PRO A 396 15.84 20.20 -10.50
C PRO A 396 15.41 18.81 -11.01
N ILE A 397 14.57 18.12 -10.23
CA ILE A 397 14.04 16.80 -10.56
C ILE A 397 12.74 16.93 -11.36
N ARG A 398 12.86 16.94 -12.70
CA ARG A 398 11.71 17.12 -13.60
C ARG A 398 10.74 15.93 -13.68
N SER A 399 11.09 14.78 -13.12
CA SER A 399 10.27 13.56 -13.22
C SER A 399 9.20 13.41 -12.14
N ILE A 400 9.23 14.24 -11.09
CA ILE A 400 8.24 14.14 -9.99
C ILE A 400 6.92 14.83 -10.38
N CYS A 401 7.00 16.01 -11.00
CA CYS A 401 5.88 16.86 -11.38
C CYS A 401 6.11 17.47 -12.77
N ARG A 402 5.06 18.01 -13.40
CA ARG A 402 5.15 18.57 -14.76
C ARG A 402 6.16 19.72 -14.79
N GLU A 403 7.19 19.58 -15.63
CA GLU A 403 8.31 20.54 -15.76
C GLU A 403 9.14 20.75 -14.47
N GLY A 404 9.01 19.88 -13.46
CA GLY A 404 9.74 19.97 -12.19
C GLY A 404 9.13 20.90 -11.15
N ILE A 405 7.89 21.39 -11.37
CA ILE A 405 7.16 22.24 -10.44
C ILE A 405 5.85 21.53 -10.08
N CYS A 406 5.62 21.28 -8.81
CA CYS A 406 4.37 20.71 -8.30
C CYS A 406 3.48 21.85 -7.81
N SER A 407 2.20 21.83 -8.17
CA SER A 407 1.18 22.54 -7.39
C SER A 407 1.11 21.96 -5.98
N TRP A 408 0.55 22.72 -5.04
CA TRP A 408 0.33 22.22 -3.68
C TRP A 408 -0.48 20.91 -3.69
N ASP A 409 -1.59 20.87 -4.42
CA ASP A 409 -2.47 19.70 -4.47
C ASP A 409 -1.78 18.48 -5.09
N GLU A 410 -0.93 18.67 -6.10
CA GLU A 410 -0.14 17.59 -6.68
C GLU A 410 0.91 17.07 -5.68
N PHE A 411 1.58 17.97 -4.95
CA PHE A 411 2.55 17.63 -3.93
C PHE A 411 1.90 16.89 -2.75
N GLU A 412 0.81 17.43 -2.20
CA GLU A 412 0.06 16.86 -1.09
C GLU A 412 -0.57 15.52 -1.50
N GLY A 413 -1.19 15.43 -2.68
CA GLY A 413 -1.77 14.17 -3.18
C GLY A 413 -0.74 13.05 -3.34
N LYS A 414 0.53 13.37 -3.65
CA LYS A 414 1.61 12.38 -3.75
C LYS A 414 2.13 11.92 -2.38
N LEU A 415 2.22 12.82 -1.39
CA LEU A 415 2.86 12.53 -0.10
C LEU A 415 1.88 12.24 1.04
N ALA A 416 0.60 12.64 0.94
CA ALA A 416 -0.41 12.38 1.96
C ALA A 416 -0.56 10.89 2.30
N PRO A 417 -0.49 9.94 1.34
CA PRO A 417 -0.50 8.51 1.67
C PRO A 417 0.64 8.05 2.57
N TYR A 418 1.73 8.84 2.70
CA TYR A 418 2.89 8.49 3.52
C TYR A 418 2.74 8.96 4.97
N LEU A 419 1.74 9.79 5.29
CA LEU A 419 1.51 10.28 6.65
C LEU A 419 1.16 9.15 7.63
N ASP A 420 0.58 8.07 7.11
CA ASP A 420 0.16 6.89 7.85
C ASP A 420 1.26 5.81 7.95
N THR A 421 2.42 6.01 7.31
CA THR A 421 3.51 5.02 7.36
C THR A 421 4.15 5.00 8.75
N THR A 422 4.07 3.86 9.43
CA THR A 422 4.66 3.59 10.75
C THR A 422 5.85 2.65 10.66
N THR A 423 6.58 2.49 11.78
CA THR A 423 7.68 1.51 11.91
C THR A 423 7.20 0.15 12.44
N ASP A 424 5.90 -0.13 12.45
CA ASP A 424 5.35 -1.36 13.03
C ASP A 424 5.90 -2.62 12.35
N PHE A 425 6.25 -2.54 11.06
CA PHE A 425 6.90 -3.62 10.32
C PHE A 425 8.31 -3.97 10.82
N CYS A 426 8.90 -3.14 11.67
CA CYS A 426 10.19 -3.41 12.31
C CYS A 426 10.09 -4.30 13.55
N ASP A 427 8.89 -4.45 14.12
CA ASP A 427 8.67 -5.32 15.24
C ASP A 427 8.72 -6.79 14.78
N ALA A 428 9.45 -7.62 15.52
CA ALA A 428 9.74 -9.02 15.18
C ALA A 428 8.52 -9.96 15.35
N ASN A 429 7.30 -9.44 15.21
CA ASN A 429 6.08 -10.23 15.32
C ASN A 429 5.83 -10.98 14.01
N ARG A 430 6.31 -12.22 13.94
CA ARG A 430 5.96 -13.16 12.89
C ARG A 430 4.47 -13.47 12.99
N CYS A 431 3.68 -12.90 12.08
CA CYS A 431 2.48 -13.56 11.61
C CYS A 431 2.92 -14.87 10.94
N GLU A 432 2.65 -16.02 11.54
CA GLU A 432 3.03 -17.31 10.96
C GLU A 432 1.99 -17.74 9.93
N PRO A 433 2.36 -17.99 8.68
CA PRO A 433 1.43 -18.47 7.67
C PRO A 433 0.97 -19.88 8.04
N ILE A 434 -0.34 -20.05 8.24
CA ILE A 434 -0.95 -21.34 8.63
C ILE A 434 -1.76 -21.99 7.50
N SER A 435 -2.12 -21.22 6.46
CA SER A 435 -2.75 -21.79 5.26
C SER A 435 -2.58 -20.90 4.04
N VAL A 436 -2.50 -21.53 2.88
CA VAL A 436 -2.50 -20.89 1.57
C VAL A 436 -3.71 -21.36 0.78
N TRP A 437 -4.42 -20.41 0.16
CA TRP A 437 -5.43 -20.67 -0.85
C TRP A 437 -4.99 -20.04 -2.17
N ALA A 438 -5.11 -20.76 -3.29
CA ALA A 438 -4.67 -20.27 -4.59
C ALA A 438 -5.66 -20.60 -5.71
N MET A 439 -5.92 -19.63 -6.58
CA MET A 439 -6.53 -19.83 -7.89
C MET A 439 -5.48 -19.59 -8.97
N ILE A 440 -5.16 -20.63 -9.74
CA ILE A 440 -4.04 -20.63 -10.68
C ILE A 440 -4.55 -20.93 -12.08
N ARG A 441 -4.28 -20.04 -13.03
CA ARG A 441 -4.47 -20.34 -14.45
C ARG A 441 -3.36 -21.26 -14.94
N HIS A 442 -3.72 -22.20 -15.79
CA HIS A 442 -2.72 -23.04 -16.46
C HIS A 442 -1.58 -22.25 -17.11
N GLY A 443 -0.40 -22.87 -17.14
CA GLY A 443 0.76 -22.34 -17.85
C GLY A 443 0.55 -22.29 -19.36
N LYS A 444 1.54 -21.74 -20.07
CA LYS A 444 1.52 -21.62 -21.52
C LYS A 444 1.18 -22.94 -22.22
N ARG A 445 0.34 -22.83 -23.25
CA ARG A 445 -0.14 -23.95 -24.05
C ARG A 445 -0.05 -23.65 -25.52
N ASN A 446 -0.05 -24.73 -26.30
CA ASN A 446 -0.29 -24.67 -27.73
C ASN A 446 -1.66 -24.04 -28.04
N PRO A 447 -1.80 -23.36 -29.20
CA PRO A 447 -3.05 -22.77 -29.65
C PRO A 447 -4.20 -23.77 -29.65
N GLY A 448 -5.43 -23.27 -29.51
CA GLY A 448 -6.62 -24.11 -29.66
C GLY A 448 -6.82 -24.52 -31.12
N VAL A 449 -7.66 -25.54 -31.38
CA VAL A 449 -7.87 -26.11 -32.73
C VAL A 449 -8.18 -25.03 -33.79
N LYS A 450 -9.07 -24.08 -33.48
CA LYS A 450 -9.42 -22.98 -34.39
C LYS A 450 -8.22 -22.05 -34.69
N PHE A 451 -7.45 -21.70 -33.66
CA PHE A 451 -6.27 -20.84 -33.79
C PHE A 451 -5.15 -21.54 -34.57
N ALA A 452 -4.88 -22.82 -34.28
CA ALA A 452 -3.88 -23.61 -35.00
C ALA A 452 -4.19 -23.71 -36.50
N LYS A 453 -5.48 -23.92 -36.86
CA LYS A 453 -5.92 -23.93 -38.26
C LYS A 453 -5.67 -22.57 -38.95
N ASN A 454 -6.00 -21.47 -38.28
CA ASN A 454 -5.79 -20.12 -38.82
C ASN A 454 -4.31 -19.79 -38.97
N MET A 455 -3.48 -20.12 -37.97
CA MET A 455 -2.03 -19.94 -38.03
C MET A 455 -1.45 -20.74 -39.20
N LYS A 456 -1.86 -21.99 -39.41
CA LYS A 456 -1.39 -22.82 -40.53
C LYS A 456 -1.68 -22.18 -41.90
N ALA A 457 -2.82 -21.53 -42.04
CA ALA A 457 -3.16 -20.82 -43.29
C ALA A 457 -2.25 -19.61 -43.55
N ILE A 458 -1.83 -18.91 -42.48
CA ILE A 458 -0.95 -17.73 -42.58
C ILE A 458 0.50 -18.08 -42.88
N LEU A 459 0.99 -19.25 -42.48
CA LEU A 459 2.39 -19.62 -42.71
C LEU A 459 2.76 -19.65 -44.20
N ASN A 460 1.79 -19.90 -45.09
CA ASN A 460 1.98 -19.83 -46.53
C ASN A 460 2.32 -18.42 -47.04
N LEU A 461 2.07 -17.37 -46.24
CA LEU A 461 2.46 -15.99 -46.59
C LEU A 461 3.94 -15.70 -46.30
N LYS A 462 4.66 -16.58 -45.59
CA LYS A 462 6.08 -16.37 -45.25
C LYS A 462 6.90 -16.04 -46.50
N ASP A 463 6.80 -16.88 -47.53
CA ASP A 463 7.59 -16.74 -48.75
C ASP A 463 7.18 -15.49 -49.54
N ASN A 464 5.89 -15.14 -49.54
CA ASN A 464 5.41 -13.90 -50.16
C ASN A 464 5.99 -12.64 -49.48
N ILE A 465 6.14 -12.66 -48.14
CA ILE A 465 6.74 -11.55 -47.38
C ILE A 465 8.23 -11.40 -47.70
N ILE A 466 8.95 -12.53 -47.82
CA ILE A 466 10.37 -12.54 -48.17
C ILE A 466 10.57 -12.03 -49.61
N ASN A 467 9.81 -12.56 -50.56
CA ASN A 467 9.89 -12.14 -51.97
C ASN A 467 9.55 -10.65 -52.13
N SER A 468 8.52 -10.15 -51.44
CA SER A 468 8.17 -8.72 -51.43
C SER A 468 9.32 -7.83 -50.95
N PHE A 469 10.10 -8.28 -49.96
CA PHE A 469 11.30 -7.56 -49.52
C PHE A 469 12.42 -7.59 -50.57
N GLU A 470 12.66 -8.74 -51.19
CA GLU A 470 13.68 -8.88 -52.26
C GLU A 470 13.35 -8.01 -53.48
N GLU A 471 12.06 -7.83 -53.78
CA GLU A 471 11.55 -6.93 -54.83
C GLU A 471 11.58 -5.43 -54.44
N GLY A 472 11.94 -5.10 -53.19
CA GLY A 472 12.01 -3.72 -52.68
C GLY A 472 10.66 -3.12 -52.30
N ASN A 473 9.60 -3.92 -52.21
CA ASN A 473 8.23 -3.48 -51.91
C ASN A 473 7.95 -3.44 -50.39
N SER A 474 8.69 -4.19 -49.58
CA SER A 474 8.52 -4.28 -48.12
C SER A 474 9.29 -3.19 -47.35
N LEU A 475 8.73 -2.74 -46.22
CA LEU A 475 9.38 -1.82 -45.27
C LEU A 475 10.04 -2.53 -44.08
N LEU A 476 10.10 -3.87 -44.10
CA LEU A 476 10.85 -4.63 -43.09
C LEU A 476 12.36 -4.37 -43.22
N CYS A 477 13.10 -4.46 -42.11
CA CYS A 477 14.55 -4.36 -42.19
C CYS A 477 15.17 -5.70 -42.60
N ALA A 478 16.35 -5.66 -43.22
CA ALA A 478 17.04 -6.86 -43.70
C ALA A 478 17.24 -7.92 -42.60
N GLN A 479 17.50 -7.48 -41.37
CA GLN A 479 17.68 -8.39 -40.24
C GLN A 479 16.40 -9.12 -39.85
N ASP A 480 15.24 -8.45 -39.91
CA ASP A 480 13.95 -9.05 -39.61
C ASP A 480 13.58 -10.11 -40.65
N VAL A 481 13.86 -9.84 -41.93
CA VAL A 481 13.62 -10.78 -43.04
C VAL A 481 14.58 -11.95 -42.98
N GLU A 482 15.85 -11.72 -42.65
CA GLU A 482 16.81 -12.79 -42.42
C GLU A 482 16.34 -13.70 -41.27
N ASN A 483 15.91 -13.12 -40.15
CA ASN A 483 15.37 -13.86 -39.02
C ASN A 483 14.11 -14.65 -39.39
N LEU A 484 13.20 -14.05 -40.18
CA LEU A 484 11.99 -14.70 -40.66
C LEU A 484 12.31 -15.86 -41.62
N SER A 485 13.29 -15.69 -42.52
CA SER A 485 13.72 -16.73 -43.46
C SER A 485 14.24 -17.98 -42.75
N LYS A 486 15.06 -17.79 -41.71
CA LYS A 486 15.63 -18.86 -40.87
C LYS A 486 14.64 -19.44 -39.86
N TRP A 487 13.49 -18.79 -39.66
CA TRP A 487 12.51 -19.25 -38.70
C TRP A 487 11.74 -20.45 -39.22
N GLU A 488 11.69 -21.51 -38.41
CA GLU A 488 10.89 -22.70 -38.65
C GLU A 488 9.81 -22.83 -37.58
N ILE A 489 8.62 -23.30 -37.99
CA ILE A 489 7.54 -23.54 -37.06
C ILE A 489 7.78 -24.83 -36.27
N ASN A 490 7.53 -24.76 -34.96
CA ASN A 490 7.42 -25.96 -34.15
C ASN A 490 6.14 -26.72 -34.53
N GLN A 491 6.26 -27.84 -35.25
CA GLN A 491 5.10 -28.63 -35.70
C GLN A 491 4.24 -29.13 -34.54
N ASP A 492 4.84 -29.43 -33.39
CA ASP A 492 4.10 -29.82 -32.18
C ASP A 492 3.11 -28.73 -31.74
N MET A 493 3.42 -27.45 -31.99
CA MET A 493 2.53 -26.34 -31.67
C MET A 493 1.19 -26.42 -32.42
N LEU A 494 1.22 -26.87 -33.67
CA LEU A 494 0.02 -26.98 -34.51
C LEU A 494 -0.66 -28.34 -34.38
N GLU A 495 0.11 -29.41 -34.21
CA GLU A 495 -0.39 -30.79 -34.22
C GLU A 495 -0.92 -31.24 -32.85
N LYS A 496 -0.49 -30.60 -31.76
CA LYS A 496 -0.91 -30.93 -30.39
C LYS A 496 -1.69 -29.76 -29.77
N PRO A 497 -2.90 -29.45 -30.26
CA PRO A 497 -3.66 -28.28 -29.81
C PRO A 497 -4.00 -28.36 -28.32
N ASN A 498 -4.00 -27.23 -27.64
CA ASN A 498 -4.24 -27.07 -26.21
C ASN A 498 -3.26 -27.80 -25.24
N LYS A 499 -2.23 -28.50 -25.75
CA LYS A 499 -1.22 -29.16 -24.90
C LYS A 499 -0.35 -28.12 -24.19
N ILE A 500 -0.07 -28.33 -22.90
CA ILE A 500 0.88 -27.50 -22.14
C ILE A 500 2.27 -27.62 -22.76
N THR A 501 2.92 -26.48 -22.99
CA THR A 501 4.30 -26.45 -23.50
C THR A 501 5.28 -26.69 -22.36
N TYR A 502 6.52 -27.05 -22.67
CA TYR A 502 7.57 -27.16 -21.66
C TYR A 502 7.78 -25.84 -20.89
N GLU A 503 7.66 -24.71 -21.60
CA GLU A 503 7.65 -23.38 -20.98
C GLU A 503 6.50 -23.20 -19.99
N GLY A 504 5.27 -23.56 -20.38
CA GLY A 504 4.12 -23.50 -19.48
C GLY A 504 4.21 -24.42 -18.28
N TYR A 505 4.93 -25.53 -18.44
CA TYR A 505 5.31 -26.38 -17.32
C TYR A 505 6.25 -25.62 -16.37
N LEU A 506 7.37 -25.10 -16.88
CA LEU A 506 8.34 -24.38 -16.06
C LEU A 506 7.75 -23.13 -15.38
N GLU A 507 6.78 -22.46 -16.00
CA GLU A 507 6.07 -21.32 -15.39
C GLU A 507 5.43 -21.70 -14.04
N LEU A 508 4.70 -22.82 -14.00
CA LEU A 508 4.01 -23.27 -12.79
C LEU A 508 4.93 -23.96 -11.79
N PHE A 509 5.92 -24.72 -12.27
CA PHE A 509 6.99 -25.24 -11.43
C PHE A 509 7.71 -24.11 -10.68
N ARG A 510 8.11 -23.05 -11.39
CA ARG A 510 8.80 -21.89 -10.78
C ARG A 510 7.88 -21.07 -9.87
N LEU A 511 6.58 -21.01 -10.17
CA LEU A 511 5.60 -20.38 -9.28
C LEU A 511 5.55 -21.11 -7.93
N ALA A 512 5.44 -22.43 -7.94
CA ALA A 512 5.44 -23.25 -6.74
C ALA A 512 6.76 -23.18 -5.98
N ALA A 513 7.89 -23.23 -6.67
CA ALA A 513 9.22 -23.13 -6.05
C ALA A 513 9.39 -21.79 -5.29
N ARG A 514 8.98 -20.67 -5.90
CA ARG A 514 8.99 -19.36 -5.23
C ARG A 514 8.03 -19.30 -4.06
N LEU A 515 6.87 -19.95 -4.16
CA LEU A 515 5.90 -19.97 -3.06
C LEU A 515 6.42 -20.78 -1.86
N LYS A 516 7.07 -21.92 -2.12
CA LYS A 516 7.74 -22.74 -1.11
C LYS A 516 8.90 -21.99 -0.44
N GLU A 517 9.73 -21.32 -1.25
CA GLU A 517 10.82 -20.47 -0.74
C GLU A 517 10.30 -19.33 0.14
N ALA A 518 9.14 -18.76 -0.21
CA ALA A 518 8.51 -17.69 0.58
C ALA A 518 7.83 -18.18 1.86
N LEU A 519 7.35 -19.43 1.91
CA LEU A 519 6.57 -19.99 3.02
C LEU A 519 7.11 -21.37 3.46
N PRO A 520 8.40 -21.49 3.82
CA PRO A 520 9.05 -22.78 4.03
C PRO A 520 8.48 -23.54 5.23
N GLU A 521 8.13 -22.84 6.31
CA GLU A 521 7.56 -23.45 7.52
C GLU A 521 6.18 -24.08 7.26
N LEU A 522 5.42 -23.55 6.30
CA LEU A 522 4.08 -24.05 5.96
C LEU A 522 4.12 -25.14 4.89
N LEU A 523 5.01 -25.02 3.90
CA LEU A 523 4.97 -25.82 2.67
C LEU A 523 6.05 -26.91 2.57
N ASN A 524 6.95 -27.01 3.55
CA ASN A 524 7.83 -28.16 3.68
C ASN A 524 7.06 -29.37 4.26
N ASP A 525 7.48 -30.58 3.87
CA ASP A 525 7.01 -31.86 4.41
C ASP A 525 5.49 -32.11 4.35
N LEU A 526 4.80 -31.46 3.41
CA LEU A 526 3.36 -31.62 3.18
C LEU A 526 2.94 -33.09 3.01
N GLN A 527 1.85 -33.47 3.67
CA GLN A 527 1.19 -34.76 3.49
C GLN A 527 -0.11 -34.62 2.68
N ASN A 528 -0.69 -35.73 2.22
CA ASN A 528 -1.97 -35.68 1.48
C ASN A 528 -3.12 -35.08 2.31
N GLU A 529 -3.13 -35.29 3.63
CA GLU A 529 -4.10 -34.65 4.53
C GLU A 529 -3.90 -33.13 4.66
N ASP A 530 -2.72 -32.59 4.36
CA ASP A 530 -2.41 -31.16 4.44
C ASP A 530 -2.86 -30.38 3.20
N THR A 531 -3.23 -31.07 2.11
CA THR A 531 -3.36 -30.45 0.79
C THR A 531 -4.71 -30.68 0.10
N LEU A 532 -5.04 -29.79 -0.83
CA LEU A 532 -6.08 -29.97 -1.83
C LEU A 532 -5.64 -29.34 -3.15
N PHE A 533 -5.21 -30.16 -4.11
CA PHE A 533 -4.95 -29.73 -5.49
C PHE A 533 -6.08 -30.19 -6.40
N LEU A 534 -6.89 -29.24 -6.88
CA LEU A 534 -8.08 -29.55 -7.66
C LEU A 534 -8.06 -28.81 -9.01
N PRO A 535 -7.76 -29.52 -10.11
CA PRO A 535 -7.91 -28.98 -11.44
C PRO A 535 -9.38 -28.93 -11.85
N GLY A 536 -9.75 -27.89 -12.59
CA GLY A 536 -11.02 -27.84 -13.30
C GLY A 536 -11.03 -28.79 -14.51
N PHE A 537 -11.97 -28.58 -15.43
CA PHE A 537 -12.17 -29.49 -16.57
C PHE A 537 -11.06 -29.41 -17.64
N GLY A 538 -10.38 -30.53 -17.87
CA GLY A 538 -9.52 -30.78 -19.04
C GLY A 538 -8.07 -31.10 -18.72
N ALA A 539 -7.46 -31.98 -19.53
CA ALA A 539 -6.12 -32.55 -19.29
C ALA A 539 -5.00 -31.52 -19.03
N ARG A 540 -5.09 -30.31 -19.62
CA ARG A 540 -4.10 -29.24 -19.42
C ARG A 540 -4.05 -28.72 -17.98
N LEU A 541 -5.18 -28.73 -17.27
CA LEU A 541 -5.28 -28.30 -15.88
C LEU A 541 -4.65 -29.34 -14.96
N HIS A 542 -4.84 -30.62 -15.25
CA HIS A 542 -4.18 -31.72 -14.55
C HIS A 542 -2.64 -31.66 -14.71
N VAL A 543 -2.14 -31.44 -15.94
CA VAL A 543 -0.70 -31.24 -16.18
C VAL A 543 -0.16 -30.01 -15.43
N SER A 544 -0.97 -28.95 -15.33
CA SER A 544 -0.62 -27.74 -14.60
C SER A 544 -0.52 -27.99 -13.08
N ALA A 545 -1.47 -28.73 -12.51
CA ALA A 545 -1.45 -29.14 -11.12
C ALA A 545 -0.22 -30.01 -10.80
N LYS A 546 0.08 -30.99 -11.67
CA LYS A 546 1.27 -31.82 -11.54
C LYS A 546 2.55 -30.99 -11.54
N SER A 547 2.68 -30.06 -12.49
CA SER A 547 3.84 -29.19 -12.57
C SER A 547 4.05 -28.31 -11.33
N PHE A 548 2.96 -27.81 -10.75
CA PHE A 548 2.98 -27.05 -9.51
C PHE A 548 3.43 -27.92 -8.33
N ILE A 549 2.90 -29.15 -8.20
CA ILE A 549 3.31 -30.11 -7.16
C ILE A 549 4.79 -30.47 -7.26
N GLU A 550 5.30 -30.71 -8.47
CA GLU A 550 6.75 -30.98 -8.66
C GLU A 550 7.61 -29.78 -8.24
N GLY A 551 7.12 -28.55 -8.42
CA GLY A 551 7.78 -27.33 -7.95
C GLY A 551 7.76 -27.14 -6.43
N LEU A 552 6.89 -27.85 -5.70
CA LEU A 552 6.94 -27.97 -4.24
C LEU A 552 7.95 -29.05 -3.78
N GLU A 553 8.59 -29.75 -4.71
CA GLU A 553 9.52 -30.87 -4.48
C GLU A 553 8.89 -32.05 -3.73
N ASN A 554 7.58 -32.28 -3.92
CA ASN A 554 6.88 -33.39 -3.29
C ASN A 554 5.96 -34.13 -4.28
N ASN A 555 6.54 -35.08 -5.02
CA ASN A 555 5.87 -35.79 -6.10
C ASN A 555 4.81 -36.81 -5.63
N ASN A 556 4.65 -37.00 -4.32
CA ASN A 556 3.72 -37.96 -3.74
C ASN A 556 2.35 -37.35 -3.40
N LEU A 557 2.19 -36.02 -3.58
CA LEU A 557 0.94 -35.32 -3.29
C LEU A 557 -0.15 -35.66 -4.32
N GLU A 558 -1.36 -35.94 -3.84
CA GLU A 558 -2.49 -36.31 -4.68
C GLU A 558 -3.15 -35.11 -5.36
N ILE A 559 -3.48 -35.30 -6.65
CA ILE A 559 -4.38 -34.40 -7.40
C ILE A 559 -5.79 -35.00 -7.31
N LYS A 560 -6.75 -34.25 -6.75
CA LYS A 560 -8.15 -34.67 -6.67
C LYS A 560 -8.85 -34.37 -7.99
N GLU A 561 -9.81 -35.22 -8.37
CA GLU A 561 -10.67 -34.98 -9.53
C GLU A 561 -12.01 -34.36 -9.09
N ALA A 562 -12.66 -33.61 -9.97
CA ALA A 562 -13.93 -32.95 -9.65
C ALA A 562 -15.09 -33.96 -9.56
N GLU A 563 -15.88 -33.90 -8.48
CA GLU A 563 -17.03 -34.77 -8.28
C GLU A 563 -18.27 -34.28 -9.09
N ASN A 564 -19.01 -35.21 -9.69
CA ASN A 564 -20.36 -34.99 -10.24
C ASN A 564 -20.49 -33.88 -11.32
N ASN A 565 -19.49 -33.69 -12.19
CA ASN A 565 -19.46 -32.62 -13.22
C ASN A 565 -19.59 -31.20 -12.65
N TYR A 566 -19.38 -31.00 -11.34
CA TYR A 566 -19.32 -29.69 -10.71
C TYR A 566 -17.92 -29.47 -10.13
N SER A 567 -17.34 -28.29 -10.36
CA SER A 567 -16.01 -27.97 -9.86
C SER A 567 -15.97 -26.53 -9.38
N ILE A 568 -15.54 -26.32 -8.14
CA ILE A 568 -15.30 -24.98 -7.57
C ILE A 568 -14.19 -24.23 -8.33
N ALA A 569 -13.30 -24.96 -9.03
CA ALA A 569 -12.30 -24.37 -9.92
C ALA A 569 -12.92 -23.79 -11.21
N ALA A 570 -14.13 -24.19 -11.59
CA ALA A 570 -14.82 -23.72 -12.79
C ALA A 570 -16.36 -23.83 -12.70
N PRO A 571 -17.03 -23.19 -11.72
CA PRO A 571 -18.47 -23.32 -11.49
C PRO A 571 -19.30 -22.86 -12.70
N TYR A 572 -18.78 -21.90 -13.46
CA TYR A 572 -19.41 -21.41 -14.70
C TYR A 572 -19.55 -22.50 -15.78
N ALA A 573 -18.69 -23.52 -15.79
CA ALA A 573 -18.70 -24.57 -16.81
C ALA A 573 -19.89 -25.54 -16.66
N SER A 574 -20.42 -25.66 -15.45
CA SER A 574 -21.58 -26.51 -15.12
C SER A 574 -22.91 -25.75 -15.22
N CYS A 575 -22.88 -24.42 -15.33
CA CYS A 575 -24.09 -23.60 -15.45
C CYS A 575 -24.63 -23.61 -16.89
N GLY A 576 -25.63 -24.46 -17.15
CA GLY A 576 -26.27 -24.57 -18.46
C GLY A 576 -26.87 -23.26 -18.98
N LYS A 577 -27.45 -22.45 -18.08
CA LYS A 577 -28.02 -21.13 -18.42
C LYS A 577 -26.94 -20.17 -18.93
N PHE A 578 -25.88 -19.95 -18.16
CA PHE A 578 -24.75 -19.09 -18.55
C PHE A 578 -24.13 -19.55 -19.88
N ARG A 579 -23.95 -20.87 -20.06
CA ARG A 579 -23.38 -21.41 -21.29
C ARG A 579 -24.24 -21.14 -22.51
N LYS A 580 -25.55 -21.37 -22.41
CA LYS A 580 -26.50 -21.23 -23.51
C LYS A 580 -26.81 -19.77 -23.84
N GLU A 581 -27.09 -18.96 -22.82
CA GLU A 581 -27.56 -17.58 -23.00
C GLU A 581 -26.42 -16.60 -23.26
N HIS A 582 -25.22 -16.87 -22.74
CA HIS A 582 -24.08 -15.93 -22.81
C HIS A 582 -22.83 -16.51 -23.46
N PHE A 583 -22.25 -17.57 -22.91
CA PHE A 583 -20.89 -18.02 -23.31
C PHE A 583 -20.80 -18.47 -24.79
N HIS A 584 -21.88 -19.04 -25.33
CA HIS A 584 -21.98 -19.43 -26.75
C HIS A 584 -22.72 -18.40 -27.60
N ASN A 585 -23.11 -17.26 -27.04
CA ASN A 585 -23.85 -16.22 -27.75
C ASN A 585 -22.89 -15.35 -28.58
N PRO A 586 -23.06 -15.24 -29.91
CA PRO A 586 -22.20 -14.41 -30.75
C PRO A 586 -22.19 -12.92 -30.37
N SER A 587 -23.24 -12.43 -29.69
CA SER A 587 -23.33 -11.03 -29.27
C SER A 587 -22.19 -10.59 -28.35
N ILE A 588 -21.45 -11.50 -27.70
CA ILE A 588 -20.28 -11.12 -26.88
C ILE A 588 -19.18 -10.41 -27.68
N TYR A 589 -19.15 -10.59 -29.01
CA TYR A 589 -18.17 -9.97 -29.89
C TYR A 589 -18.64 -8.62 -30.46
N HIS A 590 -19.82 -8.09 -30.09
CA HIS A 590 -20.37 -6.88 -30.70
C HIS A 590 -19.43 -5.66 -30.59
N GLU A 591 -18.78 -5.44 -29.44
CA GLU A 591 -17.82 -4.35 -29.28
C GLU A 591 -16.52 -4.60 -30.04
N VAL A 592 -16.07 -5.86 -30.14
CA VAL A 592 -14.92 -6.21 -30.99
C VAL A 592 -15.26 -5.90 -32.46
N ASP A 593 -16.43 -6.31 -32.93
CA ASP A 593 -16.90 -6.07 -34.30
C ASP A 593 -17.11 -4.57 -34.58
N ALA A 594 -17.53 -3.80 -33.58
CA ALA A 594 -17.60 -2.34 -33.66
C ALA A 594 -16.21 -1.73 -33.78
N TYR A 595 -15.26 -2.18 -32.95
CA TYR A 595 -13.89 -1.66 -32.93
C TYR A 595 -13.13 -1.93 -34.22
N LEU A 596 -13.32 -3.10 -34.82
CA LEU A 596 -12.70 -3.45 -36.11
C LEU A 596 -13.16 -2.55 -37.28
N LYS A 597 -14.24 -1.77 -37.11
CA LYS A 597 -14.71 -0.78 -38.11
C LYS A 597 -14.17 0.62 -37.87
N THR A 598 -13.48 0.86 -36.75
CA THR A 598 -12.92 2.18 -36.43
C THR A 598 -11.71 2.49 -37.28
N SER A 599 -11.42 3.78 -37.47
CA SER A 599 -10.20 4.23 -38.15
C SER A 599 -8.93 3.71 -37.49
N ASP A 600 -8.92 3.51 -36.16
CA ASP A 600 -7.74 3.02 -35.44
C ASP A 600 -7.37 1.58 -35.87
N ALA A 601 -8.35 0.68 -35.88
CA ALA A 601 -8.17 -0.70 -36.33
C ALA A 601 -7.88 -0.79 -37.85
N ILE A 602 -8.58 -0.02 -38.67
CA ILE A 602 -8.36 0.02 -40.12
C ILE A 602 -6.95 0.56 -40.44
N ASN A 603 -6.49 1.59 -39.73
CA ASN A 603 -5.15 2.14 -39.91
C ASN A 603 -4.07 1.14 -39.49
N MET A 604 -4.26 0.38 -38.41
CA MET A 604 -3.36 -0.72 -38.04
C MET A 604 -3.23 -1.74 -39.17
N LYS A 605 -4.36 -2.18 -39.74
CA LYS A 605 -4.38 -3.12 -40.87
C LYS A 605 -3.61 -2.55 -42.07
N HIS A 606 -3.85 -1.30 -42.45
CA HIS A 606 -3.13 -0.65 -43.55
C HIS A 606 -1.64 -0.47 -43.27
N ARG A 607 -1.25 -0.14 -42.04
CA ARG A 607 0.17 -0.08 -41.65
C ARG A 607 0.85 -1.44 -41.81
N VAL A 608 0.19 -2.52 -41.39
CA VAL A 608 0.69 -3.89 -41.58
C VAL A 608 0.81 -4.23 -43.06
N GLU A 609 -0.22 -3.95 -43.88
CA GLU A 609 -0.19 -4.20 -45.34
C GLU A 609 0.95 -3.45 -46.01
N ASN A 610 1.07 -2.14 -45.75
CA ASN A 610 2.13 -1.29 -46.29
C ASN A 610 3.52 -1.76 -45.83
N LYS A 611 3.65 -2.20 -44.58
CA LYS A 611 4.92 -2.69 -44.04
C LYS A 611 5.38 -3.97 -44.72
N LEU A 612 4.45 -4.84 -45.11
CA LEU A 612 4.76 -6.11 -45.78
C LEU A 612 4.96 -5.96 -47.30
N GLY A 613 4.39 -4.93 -47.93
CA GLY A 613 4.52 -4.69 -49.37
C GLY A 613 3.83 -5.71 -50.27
N LEU A 614 2.89 -6.49 -49.75
CA LEU A 614 2.25 -7.58 -50.50
C LEU A 614 1.24 -7.04 -51.52
N ASN A 615 1.18 -7.66 -52.70
CA ASN A 615 0.17 -7.37 -53.73
C ASN A 615 -1.18 -8.08 -53.43
N ILE A 616 -1.60 -8.11 -52.16
CA ILE A 616 -2.88 -8.66 -51.70
C ILE A 616 -3.47 -7.77 -50.61
N THR A 617 -4.80 -7.68 -50.55
CA THR A 617 -5.49 -7.06 -49.41
C THR A 617 -5.69 -8.10 -48.33
N LEU A 618 -5.15 -7.86 -47.14
CA LEU A 618 -5.34 -8.73 -45.98
C LEU A 618 -6.73 -8.50 -45.39
N SER A 619 -7.27 -9.49 -44.70
CA SER A 619 -8.46 -9.37 -43.84
C SER A 619 -8.03 -9.20 -42.37
N PHE A 620 -8.91 -8.67 -41.51
CA PHE A 620 -8.63 -8.62 -40.07
C PHE A 620 -8.36 -10.01 -39.47
N LYS A 621 -9.01 -11.06 -40.00
CA LYS A 621 -8.76 -12.44 -39.57
C LYS A 621 -7.33 -12.86 -39.86
N GLU A 622 -6.78 -12.46 -41.00
CA GLU A 622 -5.40 -12.78 -41.36
C GLU A 622 -4.40 -11.99 -40.50
N VAL A 623 -4.63 -10.70 -40.29
CA VAL A 623 -3.79 -9.88 -39.40
C VAL A 623 -3.80 -10.41 -37.97
N ILE A 624 -4.97 -10.79 -37.43
CA ILE A 624 -5.08 -11.42 -36.10
C ILE A 624 -4.37 -12.78 -36.08
N ALA A 625 -4.46 -13.57 -37.15
CA ALA A 625 -3.76 -14.86 -37.22
C ALA A 625 -2.23 -14.69 -37.32
N MET A 626 -1.72 -13.62 -37.95
CA MET A 626 -0.30 -13.25 -37.89
C MET A 626 0.12 -12.88 -36.46
N TYR A 627 -0.73 -12.12 -35.76
CA TYR A 627 -0.53 -11.81 -34.34
C TYR A 627 -0.55 -13.07 -33.47
N ASP A 628 -1.40 -14.06 -33.80
CA ASP A 628 -1.41 -15.38 -33.16
C ASP A 628 -0.08 -16.12 -33.33
N VAL A 629 0.52 -16.11 -34.53
CA VAL A 629 1.86 -16.67 -34.77
C VAL A 629 2.90 -15.97 -33.89
N CYS A 630 2.91 -14.64 -33.89
CA CYS A 630 3.81 -13.84 -33.05
C CYS A 630 3.68 -14.23 -31.56
N ARG A 631 2.46 -14.22 -31.00
CA ARG A 631 2.26 -14.39 -29.54
C ARG A 631 2.42 -15.83 -29.06
N TYR A 632 2.02 -16.84 -29.84
CA TYR A 632 2.16 -18.25 -29.43
C TYR A 632 3.59 -18.76 -29.58
N SER A 633 4.36 -18.21 -30.53
CA SER A 633 5.74 -18.63 -30.79
C SER A 633 6.80 -17.72 -30.13
N TRP A 634 6.39 -16.81 -29.26
CA TRP A 634 7.29 -16.00 -28.42
C TRP A 634 7.97 -16.87 -27.36
N ASP A 635 9.29 -16.82 -27.20
CA ASP A 635 9.97 -17.52 -26.10
C ASP A 635 10.07 -16.59 -24.88
N GLY A 636 9.20 -16.80 -23.90
CA GLY A 636 9.14 -16.00 -22.67
C GLY A 636 10.26 -16.31 -21.69
N ILE A 637 10.95 -17.45 -21.80
CA ILE A 637 12.07 -17.81 -20.92
C ILE A 637 13.35 -17.09 -21.35
N SER A 638 13.67 -17.10 -22.65
CA SER A 638 14.85 -16.41 -23.18
C SER A 638 14.57 -14.96 -23.59
N ASN A 639 13.31 -14.52 -23.46
CA ASN A 639 12.80 -13.22 -23.88
C ASN A 639 13.15 -12.88 -25.34
N LYS A 640 13.06 -13.90 -26.21
CA LYS A 640 13.35 -13.75 -27.63
C LYS A 640 12.03 -13.57 -28.39
N PRO A 641 11.82 -12.41 -29.03
CA PRO A 641 10.63 -12.19 -29.85
C PRO A 641 10.61 -13.16 -31.02
N ASN A 642 9.41 -13.57 -31.41
CA ASN A 642 9.23 -14.32 -32.65
C ASN A 642 9.46 -13.39 -33.86
N PRO A 643 10.12 -13.83 -34.95
CA PRO A 643 10.32 -13.00 -36.15
C PRO A 643 9.01 -12.48 -36.78
N TRP A 644 7.89 -13.21 -36.64
CA TRP A 644 6.58 -12.72 -37.07
C TRP A 644 6.09 -11.49 -36.29
N CYS A 645 6.63 -11.22 -35.11
CA CYS A 645 6.32 -10.00 -34.36
C CYS A 645 6.86 -8.74 -35.04
N ALA A 646 7.90 -8.84 -35.87
CA ALA A 646 8.47 -7.71 -36.61
C ALA A 646 7.47 -7.10 -37.60
N VAL A 647 6.43 -7.84 -37.98
CA VAL A 647 5.34 -7.32 -38.83
C VAL A 647 4.56 -6.19 -38.16
N PHE A 648 4.54 -6.15 -36.82
CA PHE A 648 3.77 -5.17 -36.07
C PHE A 648 4.68 -4.07 -35.54
N SER A 649 4.20 -2.83 -35.53
CA SER A 649 4.76 -1.79 -34.67
C SER A 649 4.24 -1.95 -33.24
N ILE A 650 4.88 -1.28 -32.27
CA ILE A 650 4.37 -1.23 -30.89
C ILE A 650 2.92 -0.71 -30.86
N GLU A 651 2.60 0.26 -31.72
CA GLU A 651 1.26 0.82 -31.78
C GLU A 651 0.24 -0.19 -32.31
N ASP A 652 0.61 -1.01 -33.27
CA ASP A 652 -0.25 -2.09 -33.78
C ASP A 652 -0.49 -3.17 -32.71
N LEU A 653 0.52 -3.49 -31.91
CA LEU A 653 0.38 -4.43 -30.80
C LEU A 653 -0.57 -3.90 -29.70
N LYS A 654 -0.61 -2.58 -29.45
CA LYS A 654 -1.60 -1.98 -28.52
C LYS A 654 -3.02 -2.04 -29.07
N VAL A 655 -3.20 -1.94 -30.39
CA VAL A 655 -4.52 -2.13 -31.02
C VAL A 655 -4.97 -3.59 -30.84
N GLN A 656 -4.07 -4.56 -31.02
CA GLN A 656 -4.33 -5.98 -30.78
C GLN A 656 -4.64 -6.28 -29.31
N GLU A 657 -3.92 -5.65 -28.37
CA GLU A 657 -4.23 -5.72 -26.94
C GLU A 657 -5.67 -5.26 -26.66
N TYR A 658 -6.06 -4.10 -27.20
CA TYR A 658 -7.42 -3.57 -26.98
C TYR A 658 -8.52 -4.49 -27.51
N ILE A 659 -8.30 -5.14 -28.66
CA ILE A 659 -9.22 -6.16 -29.19
C ILE A 659 -9.38 -7.31 -28.19
N GLY A 660 -8.29 -7.79 -27.59
CA GLY A 660 -8.32 -8.83 -26.56
C GLY A 660 -9.00 -8.38 -25.27
N ASP A 661 -8.80 -7.12 -24.87
CA ASP A 661 -9.44 -6.52 -23.69
C ASP A 661 -10.95 -6.46 -23.84
N LEU A 662 -11.45 -5.98 -24.99
CA LEU A 662 -12.89 -5.98 -25.31
C LEU A 662 -13.47 -7.39 -25.25
N GLU A 663 -12.80 -8.38 -25.85
CA GLU A 663 -13.27 -9.78 -25.80
C GLU A 663 -13.42 -10.25 -24.35
N HIS A 664 -12.37 -10.13 -23.53
CA HIS A 664 -12.42 -10.61 -22.14
C HIS A 664 -13.39 -9.84 -21.26
N TYR A 665 -13.49 -8.52 -21.45
CA TYR A 665 -14.38 -7.66 -20.66
C TYR A 665 -15.85 -8.04 -20.83
N TYR A 666 -16.29 -8.30 -22.06
CA TYR A 666 -17.67 -8.65 -22.37
C TYR A 666 -17.96 -10.15 -22.28
N ARG A 667 -16.93 -10.99 -22.32
CA ARG A 667 -17.07 -12.44 -22.18
C ARG A 667 -17.08 -12.91 -20.73
N ASN A 668 -16.17 -12.40 -19.90
CA ASN A 668 -15.98 -12.85 -18.51
C ASN A 668 -15.87 -11.69 -17.49
N GLY A 669 -15.65 -10.45 -17.94
CA GLY A 669 -15.41 -9.29 -17.08
C GLY A 669 -16.66 -8.51 -16.70
N TYR A 670 -16.50 -7.19 -16.53
CA TYR A 670 -17.58 -6.29 -16.10
C TYR A 670 -18.71 -6.13 -17.12
N GLY A 671 -18.48 -6.46 -18.40
CA GLY A 671 -19.54 -6.49 -19.41
C GLY A 671 -20.62 -7.53 -19.12
N VAL A 672 -20.36 -8.48 -18.21
CA VAL A 672 -21.33 -9.44 -17.67
C VAL A 672 -21.24 -9.59 -16.15
N SER A 673 -21.16 -8.44 -15.48
CA SER A 673 -21.02 -8.33 -14.03
C SER A 673 -21.99 -9.21 -13.23
N ASN A 674 -23.24 -9.36 -13.68
CA ASN A 674 -24.25 -10.19 -13.00
C ASN A 674 -23.81 -11.65 -12.85
N TYR A 675 -23.32 -12.28 -13.91
CA TYR A 675 -22.83 -13.66 -13.85
C TYR A 675 -21.44 -13.72 -13.22
N SER A 676 -20.54 -12.83 -13.65
CA SER A 676 -19.16 -12.87 -13.21
C SER A 676 -19.00 -12.62 -11.71
N SER A 677 -19.76 -11.68 -11.15
CA SER A 677 -19.78 -11.43 -9.71
C SER A 677 -20.29 -12.65 -8.94
N ILE A 678 -21.33 -13.35 -9.42
CA ILE A 678 -21.86 -14.55 -8.76
C ILE A 678 -20.81 -15.66 -8.74
N PHE A 679 -20.23 -16.01 -9.89
CA PHE A 679 -19.25 -17.09 -9.96
C PHE A 679 -17.98 -16.76 -9.17
N GLY A 680 -17.49 -15.52 -9.25
CA GLY A 680 -16.35 -15.08 -8.45
C GLY A 680 -16.62 -15.17 -6.94
N LYS A 681 -17.81 -14.76 -6.48
CA LYS A 681 -18.22 -14.87 -5.08
C LYS A 681 -18.31 -16.31 -4.57
N ILE A 682 -18.79 -17.24 -5.41
CA ILE A 682 -18.84 -18.67 -5.05
C ILE A 682 -17.44 -19.17 -4.69
N THR A 683 -16.44 -18.86 -5.52
CA THR A 683 -15.06 -19.29 -5.29
C THR A 683 -14.38 -18.56 -4.12
N LEU A 684 -14.70 -17.28 -3.90
CA LEU A 684 -14.22 -16.55 -2.73
C LEU A 684 -14.86 -17.05 -1.42
N ALA A 685 -16.12 -17.46 -1.45
CA ALA A 685 -16.78 -18.05 -0.28
C ALA A 685 -16.09 -19.34 0.17
N ASP A 686 -15.68 -20.19 -0.79
CA ASP A 686 -14.87 -21.38 -0.52
C ASP A 686 -13.51 -21.05 0.10
N MET A 687 -12.84 -19.98 -0.34
CA MET A 687 -11.61 -19.50 0.31
C MET A 687 -11.84 -19.16 1.78
N PHE A 688 -12.91 -18.41 2.08
CA PHE A 688 -13.27 -18.06 3.46
C PHE A 688 -13.62 -19.31 4.29
N GLU A 689 -14.38 -20.25 3.74
CA GLU A 689 -14.74 -21.50 4.41
C GLU A 689 -13.49 -22.34 4.75
N ASN A 690 -12.55 -22.45 3.80
CA ASN A 690 -11.27 -23.10 4.04
C ASN A 690 -10.50 -22.43 5.18
N PHE A 691 -10.41 -21.10 5.21
CA PHE A 691 -9.74 -20.37 6.29
C PHE A 691 -10.44 -20.52 7.64
N GLU A 692 -11.78 -20.57 7.67
CA GLU A 692 -12.54 -20.88 8.88
C GLU A 692 -12.27 -22.30 9.39
N LEU A 693 -12.12 -23.28 8.48
CA LEU A 693 -11.71 -24.63 8.88
C LEU A 693 -10.30 -24.64 9.47
N VAL A 694 -9.35 -23.91 8.88
CA VAL A 694 -7.97 -23.81 9.40
C VAL A 694 -7.98 -23.15 10.79
N ARG A 695 -8.74 -22.08 10.98
CA ARG A 695 -8.92 -21.40 12.29
C ARG A 695 -9.42 -22.36 13.37
N ASN A 696 -10.15 -23.39 12.99
CA ASN A 696 -10.66 -24.45 13.86
C ASN A 696 -9.79 -25.72 13.88
N ASN A 697 -8.54 -25.66 13.40
CA ASN A 697 -7.60 -26.78 13.28
C ASN A 697 -8.13 -27.97 12.46
N LYS A 698 -8.98 -27.71 11.46
CA LYS A 698 -9.62 -28.71 10.59
C LYS A 698 -9.36 -28.49 9.10
N GLY A 699 -8.70 -27.38 8.74
CA GLY A 699 -8.44 -27.00 7.35
C GLY A 699 -7.12 -27.52 6.80
N LYS A 700 -6.86 -27.23 5.52
CA LYS A 700 -5.66 -27.64 4.79
C LYS A 700 -4.57 -26.55 4.90
N LYS A 701 -3.31 -26.95 4.88
CA LYS A 701 -2.16 -26.03 4.79
C LYS A 701 -2.07 -25.39 3.41
N ILE A 702 -2.45 -26.09 2.34
CA ILE A 702 -2.53 -25.52 1.00
C ILE A 702 -3.75 -26.05 0.22
N VAL A 703 -4.55 -25.13 -0.29
CA VAL A 703 -5.65 -25.37 -1.24
C VAL A 703 -5.31 -24.66 -2.53
N SER A 704 -5.33 -25.36 -3.66
CA SER A 704 -4.99 -24.80 -4.97
C SER A 704 -5.92 -25.30 -6.06
N TYR A 705 -6.60 -24.36 -6.69
CA TYR A 705 -7.48 -24.59 -7.83
C TYR A 705 -6.79 -24.24 -9.14
N PHE A 706 -6.87 -25.13 -10.13
CA PHE A 706 -6.29 -24.89 -11.45
C PHE A 706 -7.39 -24.64 -12.48
N SER A 707 -7.41 -23.47 -13.11
CA SER A 707 -8.52 -23.02 -13.96
C SER A 707 -8.07 -22.31 -15.25
N HIS A 708 -9.02 -21.67 -15.91
CA HIS A 708 -8.84 -20.80 -17.08
C HIS A 708 -8.91 -19.34 -16.68
N ALA A 709 -8.48 -18.43 -17.58
CA ALA A 709 -8.57 -16.99 -17.38
C ALA A 709 -9.97 -16.54 -16.93
N THR A 710 -11.02 -17.19 -17.44
CA THR A 710 -12.42 -16.93 -17.08
C THR A 710 -12.65 -16.86 -15.57
N MET A 711 -12.07 -17.78 -14.78
CA MET A 711 -12.30 -17.78 -13.33
C MET A 711 -11.60 -16.61 -12.64
N LEU A 712 -10.37 -16.29 -13.04
CA LEU A 712 -9.66 -15.12 -12.51
C LEU A 712 -10.37 -13.83 -12.87
N ASP A 713 -10.79 -13.66 -14.13
CA ASP A 713 -11.58 -12.50 -14.60
C ASP A 713 -12.84 -12.31 -13.73
N MET A 714 -13.56 -13.40 -13.43
CA MET A 714 -14.77 -13.39 -12.61
C MET A 714 -14.49 -13.06 -11.13
N ILE A 715 -13.38 -13.55 -10.55
CA ILE A 715 -12.96 -13.20 -9.19
C ILE A 715 -12.62 -11.70 -9.11
N LEU A 716 -11.93 -11.15 -10.11
CA LEU A 716 -11.61 -9.71 -10.16
C LEU A 716 -12.88 -8.86 -10.16
N VAL A 717 -13.91 -9.27 -10.92
CA VAL A 717 -15.23 -8.61 -10.92
C VAL A 717 -15.90 -8.71 -9.54
N ALA A 718 -15.86 -9.87 -8.89
CA ALA A 718 -16.43 -10.05 -7.56
C ALA A 718 -15.78 -9.17 -6.49
N LEU A 719 -14.46 -8.94 -6.60
CA LEU A 719 -13.67 -8.06 -5.73
C LEU A 719 -13.71 -6.59 -6.17
N ASN A 720 -14.41 -6.25 -7.26
CA ASN A 720 -14.46 -4.90 -7.83
C ASN A 720 -13.06 -4.35 -8.21
N LEU A 721 -12.12 -5.22 -8.58
CA LEU A 721 -10.76 -4.87 -8.99
C LEU A 721 -10.66 -4.56 -10.48
N SER A 722 -9.75 -3.67 -10.86
CA SER A 722 -9.54 -3.22 -12.25
C SER A 722 -10.81 -2.71 -12.95
N LYS A 723 -11.79 -2.20 -12.17
CA LYS A 723 -13.01 -1.61 -12.70
C LYS A 723 -12.73 -0.24 -13.29
N ASP A 724 -13.10 -0.07 -14.55
CA ASP A 724 -13.06 1.20 -15.26
C ASP A 724 -14.13 2.18 -14.74
N ALA A 725 -13.85 3.49 -14.83
CA ALA A 725 -14.82 4.52 -14.45
C ALA A 725 -16.06 4.49 -15.35
N ASN A 726 -15.84 4.17 -16.64
CA ASN A 726 -16.87 3.95 -17.64
C ASN A 726 -16.63 2.58 -18.30
N PRO A 727 -17.67 1.89 -18.82
CA PRO A 727 -17.46 0.68 -19.59
C PRO A 727 -16.52 0.91 -20.78
N ILE A 728 -15.61 -0.04 -21.04
CA ILE A 728 -14.77 0.03 -22.24
C ILE A 728 -15.62 -0.28 -23.48
N LEU A 729 -15.49 0.51 -24.54
CA LEU A 729 -16.37 0.43 -25.71
C LEU A 729 -15.57 0.19 -26.99
N GLY A 730 -16.17 -0.49 -27.95
CA GLY A 730 -15.59 -0.68 -29.29
C GLY A 730 -15.64 0.56 -30.15
N ALA A 731 -16.37 1.61 -29.77
CA ALA A 731 -16.47 2.84 -30.55
C ALA A 731 -15.13 3.60 -30.68
N HIS A 732 -14.25 3.48 -29.68
CA HIS A 732 -12.93 4.11 -29.66
C HIS A 732 -12.02 3.42 -28.65
N ARG A 733 -10.69 3.51 -28.83
CA ARG A 733 -9.74 2.93 -27.89
C ARG A 733 -9.56 3.80 -26.65
N ASP A 734 -9.95 3.29 -25.49
CA ASP A 734 -9.66 3.92 -24.20
C ASP A 734 -8.21 3.63 -23.74
N LEU A 735 -7.41 4.69 -23.64
CA LEU A 735 -6.01 4.63 -23.20
C LEU A 735 -5.85 4.66 -21.67
N ASN A 736 -6.88 5.06 -20.93
CA ASN A 736 -6.88 5.18 -19.48
C ASN A 736 -7.53 3.96 -18.78
N ARG A 737 -8.00 2.98 -19.56
CA ARG A 737 -8.60 1.76 -19.03
C ARG A 737 -7.68 1.02 -18.05
N LYS A 738 -8.28 0.53 -16.98
CA LYS A 738 -7.72 -0.36 -15.98
C LYS A 738 -7.89 -1.83 -16.38
N TRP A 739 -8.95 -2.19 -17.10
CA TRP A 739 -9.13 -3.56 -17.58
C TRP A 739 -8.18 -3.87 -18.76
N ARG A 740 -7.04 -4.46 -18.44
CA ARG A 740 -5.99 -4.84 -19.39
C ARG A 740 -5.55 -6.28 -19.18
N THR A 741 -6.00 -7.16 -20.08
CA THR A 741 -5.78 -8.61 -20.03
C THR A 741 -4.31 -9.00 -19.99
N THR A 742 -3.44 -8.23 -20.64
CA THR A 742 -1.98 -8.42 -20.63
C THR A 742 -1.36 -8.28 -19.24
N PHE A 743 -2.02 -7.59 -18.29
CA PHE A 743 -1.55 -7.48 -16.91
C PHE A 743 -2.29 -8.39 -15.94
N ILE A 744 -3.58 -8.66 -16.18
CA ILE A 744 -4.43 -9.35 -15.19
C ILE A 744 -4.69 -10.82 -15.51
N SER A 745 -4.56 -11.23 -16.77
CA SER A 745 -4.95 -12.55 -17.28
C SER A 745 -3.97 -13.09 -18.31
N THR A 746 -2.70 -13.26 -17.91
CA THR A 746 -1.64 -13.95 -18.67
C THR A 746 -1.62 -15.47 -18.40
N PHE A 747 -0.84 -16.27 -19.13
CA PHE A 747 -0.61 -17.66 -18.75
C PHE A 747 0.12 -17.74 -17.40
N GLY A 748 -0.23 -18.73 -16.58
CA GLY A 748 0.31 -18.83 -15.22
C GLY A 748 -0.15 -17.71 -14.26
N ALA A 749 -1.07 -16.84 -14.69
CA ALA A 749 -1.69 -15.85 -13.80
C ALA A 749 -2.31 -16.56 -12.60
N ASN A 750 -2.18 -15.95 -11.42
CA ASN A 750 -2.58 -16.56 -10.17
C ASN A 750 -3.06 -15.50 -9.19
N LEU A 751 -3.96 -15.91 -8.29
CA LEU A 751 -4.39 -15.17 -7.12
C LEU A 751 -4.12 -16.07 -5.92
N ILE A 752 -3.32 -15.60 -4.97
CA ILE A 752 -2.93 -16.35 -3.77
C ILE A 752 -3.34 -15.55 -2.54
N ALA A 753 -4.04 -16.21 -1.62
CA ALA A 753 -4.38 -15.69 -0.30
C ALA A 753 -3.65 -16.51 0.76
N VAL A 754 -3.10 -15.84 1.77
CA VAL A 754 -2.38 -16.49 2.87
C VAL A 754 -3.08 -16.13 4.17
N LEU A 755 -3.52 -17.14 4.91
CA LEU A 755 -4.01 -16.98 6.27
C LEU A 755 -2.82 -17.06 7.21
N ASN A 756 -2.61 -16.00 7.99
CA ASN A 756 -1.62 -15.98 9.04
C ASN A 756 -2.28 -16.20 10.39
N SER A 757 -1.69 -17.05 11.23
CA SER A 757 -1.97 -17.07 12.64
C SER A 757 -1.08 -16.06 13.34
N GLY A 758 -1.67 -15.22 14.18
CA GLY A 758 -0.92 -14.64 15.26
C GLY A 758 -0.68 -15.75 16.26
N VAL A 759 0.50 -16.40 16.23
CA VAL A 759 0.86 -17.33 17.31
C VAL A 759 0.78 -16.55 18.61
N SER A 760 0.00 -17.11 19.54
CA SER A 760 -0.27 -16.57 20.86
C SER A 760 0.98 -16.72 21.75
N ALA A 761 2.00 -15.93 21.46
CA ALA A 761 2.91 -15.33 22.43
C ALA A 761 2.92 -13.78 22.27
N ASN A 762 2.06 -13.24 21.41
CA ASN A 762 2.01 -11.82 21.12
C ASN A 762 1.22 -11.06 22.18
N CYS A 763 1.79 -9.94 22.60
CA CYS A 763 1.16 -8.95 23.44
C CYS A 763 -0.03 -8.33 22.72
N TYR A 764 -1.19 -8.27 23.37
CA TYR A 764 -2.38 -7.60 22.85
C TYR A 764 -2.05 -6.15 22.44
N TRP A 765 -1.17 -5.48 23.20
CA TRP A 765 -0.71 -4.12 22.89
C TRP A 765 -0.06 -3.99 21.50
N ASN A 766 0.63 -5.03 21.04
CA ASN A 766 1.38 -5.05 19.78
C ASN A 766 0.71 -5.94 18.72
N ALA A 767 -0.50 -6.43 18.97
CA ALA A 767 -1.25 -7.16 17.96
C ALA A 767 -1.57 -6.21 16.78
N ASP A 768 -1.24 -6.64 15.56
CA ASP A 768 -1.54 -5.91 14.32
C ASP A 768 -3.07 -5.78 14.12
N CYS A 769 -3.81 -6.81 14.55
CA CYS A 769 -5.26 -6.88 14.50
C CYS A 769 -5.87 -6.89 15.91
N LYS A 770 -5.79 -5.77 16.63
CA LYS A 770 -6.49 -5.61 17.92
C LYS A 770 -7.99 -5.75 17.71
N TYR A 771 -8.64 -6.51 18.59
CA TYR A 771 -10.09 -6.56 18.60
C TYR A 771 -10.67 -5.23 19.07
N LYS A 772 -11.49 -4.59 18.23
CA LYS A 772 -11.98 -3.20 18.40
C LYS A 772 -13.49 -3.12 18.68
N TYR A 773 -14.17 -4.25 18.77
CA TYR A 773 -15.64 -4.32 18.78
C TYR A 773 -16.16 -4.60 20.19
N PHE A 774 -16.94 -3.66 20.74
CA PHE A 774 -17.34 -3.68 22.15
C PHE A 774 -18.85 -3.55 22.34
N SER A 775 -19.63 -4.07 21.39
CA SER A 775 -21.08 -3.88 21.30
C SER A 775 -21.42 -2.39 21.31
N SER A 776 -22.48 -1.95 21.98
CA SER A 776 -22.87 -0.53 22.03
C SER A 776 -21.87 0.38 22.75
N LYS A 777 -20.74 -0.12 23.26
CA LYS A 777 -19.66 0.67 23.86
C LYS A 777 -18.43 0.79 22.95
N THR A 778 -18.57 0.42 21.70
CA THR A 778 -17.55 0.64 20.66
C THR A 778 -17.33 2.14 20.46
N PRO A 779 -16.07 2.62 20.42
CA PRO A 779 -15.74 3.98 19.98
C PRO A 779 -16.27 4.27 18.58
N TYR A 780 -16.73 5.50 18.33
CA TYR A 780 -17.40 5.83 17.08
C TYR A 780 -16.48 5.72 15.86
N GLU A 781 -15.22 6.13 16.03
CA GLU A 781 -14.18 6.16 14.99
C GLU A 781 -13.95 4.79 14.32
N PHE A 782 -14.24 3.68 14.99
CA PHE A 782 -14.05 2.34 14.42
C PHE A 782 -15.17 1.90 13.47
N VAL A 783 -16.34 2.54 13.53
CA VAL A 783 -17.52 2.07 12.79
C VAL A 783 -18.14 3.12 11.89
N ARG A 784 -17.80 4.40 12.08
CA ARG A 784 -18.30 5.49 11.24
C ARG A 784 -17.85 5.38 9.79
N GLY A 785 -18.65 5.94 8.89
CA GLY A 785 -18.20 6.33 7.55
C GLY A 785 -17.59 7.74 7.58
N ASP A 786 -17.54 8.34 6.40
CA ASP A 786 -17.27 9.76 6.23
C ASP A 786 -18.34 10.35 5.33
N ILE A 787 -19.19 11.21 5.87
CA ILE A 787 -20.31 11.78 5.10
C ILE A 787 -19.82 12.64 3.91
N ARG A 788 -18.57 13.12 3.93
CA ARG A 788 -17.97 13.88 2.82
C ARG A 788 -17.71 13.00 1.60
N ASP A 789 -17.32 11.75 1.84
CA ASP A 789 -17.05 10.76 0.81
C ASP A 789 -18.31 10.01 0.37
N SER A 790 -19.31 9.96 1.26
CA SER A 790 -20.50 9.13 1.08
C SER A 790 -21.74 9.91 0.68
N ILE A 791 -21.70 11.24 0.69
CA ILE A 791 -22.82 12.09 0.26
C ILE A 791 -23.26 11.70 -1.15
N VAL A 792 -24.51 11.27 -1.27
CA VAL A 792 -25.10 10.89 -2.56
C VAL A 792 -25.39 12.16 -3.34
N LYS A 793 -24.38 12.67 -4.05
CA LYS A 793 -24.51 13.83 -4.94
C LYS A 793 -25.37 13.46 -6.13
N GLN A 794 -26.46 14.20 -6.31
CA GLN A 794 -27.37 14.04 -7.42
C GLN A 794 -27.20 15.22 -8.37
N GLU A 795 -26.90 14.94 -9.62
CA GLU A 795 -26.66 15.96 -10.63
C GLU A 795 -27.90 16.85 -10.81
N GLY A 796 -27.74 18.16 -10.63
CA GLY A 796 -28.84 19.12 -10.69
C GLY A 796 -29.73 19.21 -9.43
N CYS A 797 -29.27 18.71 -8.29
CA CYS A 797 -29.97 18.82 -7.00
C CYS A 797 -29.13 19.52 -5.93
N ASP A 798 -29.78 20.38 -5.13
CA ASP A 798 -29.17 21.08 -4.00
C ASP A 798 -29.79 20.63 -2.67
N PRO A 799 -29.00 20.46 -1.60
CA PRO A 799 -29.52 20.16 -0.27
C PRO A 799 -30.27 21.37 0.29
N VAL A 800 -31.49 21.15 0.80
CA VAL A 800 -32.36 22.20 1.36
C VAL A 800 -32.70 22.00 2.84
N SER A 801 -32.59 20.76 3.34
CA SER A 801 -32.74 20.48 4.77
C SER A 801 -31.99 19.22 5.17
N VAL A 802 -31.47 19.20 6.39
CA VAL A 802 -30.92 18.02 7.05
C VAL A 802 -31.62 17.77 8.37
N TRP A 803 -31.99 16.52 8.61
CA TRP A 803 -32.57 16.05 9.86
C TRP A 803 -31.71 14.94 10.43
N ILE A 804 -31.39 15.03 11.73
CA ILE A 804 -30.42 14.17 12.38
C ILE A 804 -30.95 13.75 13.73
N ILE A 805 -30.76 12.48 14.07
CA ILE A 805 -30.82 12.01 15.43
C ILE A 805 -29.56 11.23 15.75
N MET A 806 -28.91 11.56 16.85
CA MET A 806 -27.62 10.99 17.21
C MET A 806 -27.55 10.63 18.68
N ARG A 807 -26.81 9.57 18.97
CA ARG A 807 -26.45 9.20 20.32
C ARG A 807 -25.37 10.16 20.84
N HIS A 808 -25.35 10.36 22.15
CA HIS A 808 -24.22 10.98 22.83
C HIS A 808 -22.86 10.32 22.50
N GLY A 809 -21.79 11.11 22.60
CA GLY A 809 -20.41 10.65 22.44
C GLY A 809 -19.94 9.77 23.61
N LYS A 810 -18.71 9.27 23.50
CA LYS A 810 -18.09 8.45 24.55
C LYS A 810 -18.13 9.12 25.92
N ARG A 811 -18.41 8.31 26.95
CA ARG A 811 -18.60 8.77 28.34
C ARG A 811 -17.95 7.84 29.35
N ASN A 812 -17.77 8.33 30.57
CA ASN A 812 -17.41 7.51 31.72
C ASN A 812 -18.46 6.42 32.01
N PRO A 813 -18.06 5.32 32.68
CA PRO A 813 -18.99 4.29 33.12
C PRO A 813 -20.11 4.87 34.01
N GLY A 814 -21.27 4.22 33.96
CA GLY A 814 -22.38 4.57 34.85
C GLY A 814 -22.21 3.94 36.23
N VAL A 815 -22.98 4.41 37.22
CA VAL A 815 -22.89 3.97 38.62
C VAL A 815 -22.97 2.45 38.78
N LYS A 816 -23.81 1.77 37.99
CA LYS A 816 -23.93 0.30 37.97
C LYS A 816 -22.61 -0.44 37.67
N TYR A 817 -21.73 0.18 36.87
CA TYR A 817 -20.46 -0.42 36.43
C TYR A 817 -19.27 0.05 37.28
N ALA A 818 -19.38 1.23 37.89
CA ALA A 818 -18.28 1.87 38.60
C ALA A 818 -17.76 1.05 39.78
N GLN A 819 -18.65 0.44 40.58
CA GLN A 819 -18.26 -0.35 41.74
C GLN A 819 -17.54 -1.66 41.36
N PRO A 820 -18.07 -2.52 40.45
CA PRO A 820 -17.33 -3.68 39.95
C PRO A 820 -15.96 -3.32 39.35
N ILE A 821 -15.87 -2.21 38.63
CA ILE A 821 -14.61 -1.70 38.08
C ILE A 821 -13.65 -1.31 39.22
N ALA A 822 -14.12 -0.57 40.22
CA ALA A 822 -13.32 -0.18 41.38
C ALA A 822 -12.76 -1.40 42.13
N ASP A 823 -13.55 -2.47 42.20
CA ASP A 823 -13.15 -3.70 42.88
C ASP A 823 -12.12 -4.49 42.08
N ILE A 824 -12.26 -4.64 40.75
CA ILE A 824 -11.27 -5.37 39.95
C ILE A 824 -9.92 -4.65 39.85
N ILE A 825 -9.90 -3.32 39.92
CA ILE A 825 -8.64 -2.53 39.95
C ILE A 825 -7.75 -2.95 41.13
N LYS A 826 -8.35 -3.35 42.26
CA LYS A 826 -7.61 -3.84 43.45
C LYS A 826 -6.87 -5.15 43.20
N TYR A 827 -7.27 -5.91 42.17
CA TYR A 827 -6.64 -7.17 41.78
C TYR A 827 -5.49 -7.00 40.78
N LYS A 828 -5.20 -5.76 40.35
CA LYS A 828 -4.09 -5.45 39.43
C LYS A 828 -2.76 -6.07 39.88
N ASP A 829 -2.42 -5.91 41.16
CA ASP A 829 -1.15 -6.41 41.70
C ASP A 829 -1.12 -7.95 41.79
N HIS A 830 -2.27 -8.59 42.01
CA HIS A 830 -2.37 -10.06 41.98
C HIS A 830 -2.15 -10.63 40.57
N ILE A 831 -2.66 -9.95 39.53
CA ILE A 831 -2.46 -10.34 38.12
C ILE A 831 -0.98 -10.19 37.74
N ILE A 832 -0.35 -9.06 38.11
CA ILE A 832 1.07 -8.82 37.86
C ILE A 832 1.93 -9.85 38.60
N SER A 833 1.64 -10.12 39.87
CA SER A 833 2.38 -11.09 40.68
C SER A 833 2.25 -12.51 40.11
N SER A 834 1.08 -12.90 39.62
CA SER A 834 0.88 -14.22 38.98
C SER A 834 1.77 -14.41 37.75
N PHE A 835 1.94 -13.37 36.93
CA PHE A 835 2.89 -13.38 35.83
C PHE A 835 4.34 -13.48 36.30
N GLU A 836 4.73 -12.70 37.32
CA GLU A 836 6.12 -12.69 37.83
C GLU A 836 6.57 -14.06 38.38
N ILE A 837 5.65 -14.87 38.91
CA ILE A 837 5.93 -16.23 39.39
C ILE A 837 5.75 -17.32 38.32
N GLY A 838 5.43 -16.95 37.08
CA GLY A 838 5.32 -17.85 35.93
C GLY A 838 3.99 -18.61 35.79
N ASN A 839 2.94 -18.20 36.50
CA ASN A 839 1.63 -18.86 36.44
C ASN A 839 0.72 -18.33 35.33
N SER A 840 0.97 -17.11 34.82
CA SER A 840 0.18 -16.47 33.76
C SER A 840 0.76 -16.72 32.36
N SER A 841 -0.10 -16.82 31.35
CA SER A 841 0.29 -16.85 29.92
C SER A 841 0.21 -15.48 29.23
N LEU A 842 0.05 -14.40 30.01
CA LEU A 842 0.20 -13.03 29.50
C LEU A 842 1.65 -12.79 29.06
N CYS A 843 1.85 -11.87 28.13
CA CYS A 843 3.20 -11.48 27.74
C CYS A 843 3.75 -10.36 28.66
N ALA A 844 5.07 -10.16 28.63
CA ALA A 844 5.74 -9.13 29.43
C ALA A 844 5.24 -7.70 29.13
N GLN A 845 5.07 -7.32 27.86
CA GLN A 845 4.66 -5.96 27.51
C GLN A 845 3.24 -5.61 27.99
N ASP A 846 2.28 -6.55 27.90
CA ASP A 846 0.92 -6.31 28.39
C ASP A 846 0.93 -6.12 29.92
N ILE A 847 1.78 -6.87 30.63
CA ILE A 847 1.99 -6.71 32.06
C ILE A 847 2.66 -5.38 32.40
N ASP A 848 3.67 -4.94 31.63
CA ASP A 848 4.31 -3.64 31.84
C ASP A 848 3.36 -2.49 31.55
N ASN A 849 2.53 -2.61 30.52
CA ASN A 849 1.47 -1.64 30.24
C ASN A 849 0.43 -1.61 31.36
N LEU A 850 0.05 -2.79 31.89
CA LEU A 850 -0.84 -2.88 33.04
C LEU A 850 -0.18 -2.24 34.26
N ARG A 851 1.08 -2.52 34.56
CA ARG A 851 1.86 -1.96 35.67
C ARG A 851 1.86 -0.43 35.61
N ASN A 852 2.17 0.12 34.43
CA ASN A 852 2.22 1.56 34.18
C ASN A 852 0.86 2.23 33.99
N SER A 853 -0.23 1.46 33.88
CA SER A 853 -1.58 2.00 33.70
C SER A 853 -1.99 2.85 34.91
N LYS A 854 -2.49 4.05 34.62
CA LYS A 854 -3.11 4.96 35.58
C LYS A 854 -4.55 5.19 35.18
N ILE A 855 -5.45 5.10 36.15
CA ILE A 855 -6.88 5.38 35.96
C ILE A 855 -7.12 6.79 36.48
N ASP A 856 -7.61 7.66 35.61
CA ASP A 856 -7.93 9.04 35.96
C ASP A 856 -8.97 9.07 37.10
N LYS A 857 -8.81 9.99 38.05
CA LYS A 857 -9.77 10.16 39.16
C LYS A 857 -11.17 10.46 38.65
N SER A 858 -11.29 11.19 37.54
CA SER A 858 -12.57 11.52 36.90
C SER A 858 -13.28 10.30 36.32
N PHE A 859 -12.54 9.23 35.95
CA PHE A 859 -13.10 8.04 35.29
C PHE A 859 -14.22 7.37 36.11
N LEU A 860 -14.04 7.28 37.43
CA LEU A 860 -15.06 6.80 38.36
C LEU A 860 -15.71 7.92 39.18
N GLY A 861 -15.02 9.07 39.34
CA GLY A 861 -15.50 10.21 40.13
C GLY A 861 -16.59 11.03 39.44
N GLU A 862 -16.67 10.99 38.12
CA GLU A 862 -17.67 11.69 37.31
C GLU A 862 -18.47 10.70 36.46
N PRO A 863 -19.34 9.87 37.08
CA PRO A 863 -20.08 8.85 36.35
C PRO A 863 -20.93 9.50 35.25
N ILE A 864 -21.19 8.74 34.19
CA ILE A 864 -22.04 9.10 33.04
C ILE A 864 -21.64 10.36 32.23
N GLN A 865 -20.66 11.14 32.65
CA GLN A 865 -20.23 12.35 31.95
C GLN A 865 -19.46 12.04 30.67
N ILE A 866 -19.64 12.87 29.64
CA ILE A 866 -18.90 12.76 28.39
C ILE A 866 -17.41 12.99 28.66
N VAL A 867 -16.54 12.17 28.07
CA VAL A 867 -15.10 12.37 28.16
C VAL A 867 -14.61 13.20 26.99
N ASN A 868 -13.40 13.74 27.05
CA ASN A 868 -12.82 14.55 25.97
C ASN A 868 -12.90 13.85 24.61
N GLU A 869 -12.62 12.54 24.56
CA GLU A 869 -12.77 11.75 23.33
C GLU A 869 -14.20 11.80 22.77
N GLY A 870 -15.23 11.63 23.61
CA GLY A 870 -16.61 11.71 23.18
C GLY A 870 -17.04 13.09 22.73
N TYR A 871 -16.45 14.13 23.31
CA TYR A 871 -16.62 15.51 22.84
C TYR A 871 -16.03 15.67 21.44
N GLN A 872 -14.80 15.16 21.23
CA GLN A 872 -14.13 15.22 19.93
C GLN A 872 -14.84 14.38 18.85
N GLU A 873 -15.41 13.22 19.18
CA GLU A 873 -16.22 12.41 18.24
C GLU A 873 -17.36 13.24 17.63
N LEU A 874 -18.10 13.96 18.48
CA LEU A 874 -19.24 14.77 18.06
C LEU A 874 -18.85 16.09 17.41
N LEU A 875 -17.77 16.72 17.89
CA LEU A 875 -17.20 17.91 17.25
C LEU A 875 -16.77 17.59 15.80
N ARG A 876 -16.04 16.49 15.60
CA ARG A 876 -15.62 16.07 14.26
C ARG A 876 -16.79 15.68 13.38
N LEU A 877 -17.83 15.05 13.94
CA LEU A 877 -19.08 14.79 13.21
C LEU A 877 -19.73 16.10 12.73
N GLY A 878 -19.78 17.13 13.59
CA GLY A 878 -20.25 18.47 13.21
C GLY A 878 -19.42 19.09 12.09
N SER A 879 -18.09 19.00 12.17
CA SER A 879 -17.18 19.51 11.14
C SER A 879 -17.35 18.79 9.80
N ARG A 880 -17.49 17.46 9.79
CA ARG A 880 -17.74 16.73 8.55
C ARG A 880 -19.06 17.10 7.91
N LEU A 881 -20.11 17.29 8.70
CA LEU A 881 -21.41 17.73 8.19
C LEU A 881 -21.35 19.15 7.60
N LYS A 882 -20.60 20.05 8.24
CA LYS A 882 -20.34 21.41 7.73
C LYS A 882 -19.65 21.37 6.36
N GLU A 883 -18.66 20.50 6.20
CA GLU A 883 -17.93 20.33 4.94
C GLU A 883 -18.79 19.66 3.85
N ALA A 884 -19.65 18.71 4.23
CA ALA A 884 -20.49 17.97 3.29
C ALA A 884 -21.73 18.76 2.82
N LEU A 885 -22.28 19.64 3.67
CA LEU A 885 -23.52 20.39 3.40
C LEU A 885 -23.37 21.89 3.72
N PRO A 886 -22.37 22.59 3.13
CA PRO A 886 -22.10 23.99 3.44
C PRO A 886 -23.27 24.92 3.09
N GLU A 887 -24.10 24.56 2.10
CA GLU A 887 -25.25 25.34 1.64
C GLU A 887 -26.30 25.55 2.73
N LEU A 888 -26.45 24.57 3.64
CA LEU A 888 -27.42 24.63 4.73
C LEU A 888 -27.04 25.62 5.83
N LEU A 889 -25.75 25.99 5.91
CA LEU A 889 -25.21 26.87 6.95
C LEU A 889 -25.20 28.35 6.55
N ASN A 890 -25.31 28.64 5.25
CA ASN A 890 -25.28 30.01 4.74
C ASN A 890 -26.50 30.81 5.20
N GLY A 891 -26.26 31.92 5.90
CA GLY A 891 -27.30 32.82 6.41
C GLY A 891 -28.27 32.13 7.38
N LEU A 892 -27.80 31.15 8.16
CA LEU A 892 -28.61 30.41 9.12
C LEU A 892 -28.99 31.31 10.32
N GLN A 893 -30.29 31.49 10.54
CA GLN A 893 -30.85 32.23 11.69
C GLN A 893 -31.46 31.28 12.73
N ALA A 894 -31.76 31.79 13.93
CA ALA A 894 -32.31 31.00 15.05
C ALA A 894 -33.62 30.27 14.70
N GLU A 895 -34.44 30.86 13.84
CA GLU A 895 -35.68 30.29 13.34
C GLU A 895 -35.48 29.18 12.29
N ASN A 896 -34.25 28.98 11.77
CA ASN A 896 -33.97 27.99 10.73
C ASN A 896 -33.43 26.65 11.27
N TYR A 897 -33.12 26.54 12.56
CA TYR A 897 -32.56 25.32 13.12
C TYR A 897 -33.24 24.87 14.43
N ILE A 898 -33.06 23.59 14.76
CA ILE A 898 -33.37 23.01 16.07
C ILE A 898 -32.20 22.14 16.48
N PHE A 899 -31.59 22.43 17.64
CA PHE A 899 -30.62 21.55 18.30
C PHE A 899 -31.18 21.18 19.67
N ARG A 900 -31.74 19.97 19.81
CA ARG A 900 -32.48 19.59 21.02
C ARG A 900 -31.89 18.35 21.69
N PRO A 901 -31.19 18.51 22.83
CA PRO A 901 -30.72 17.37 23.62
C PRO A 901 -31.86 16.71 24.42
N ALA A 902 -31.72 15.41 24.66
CA ALA A 902 -32.46 14.72 25.71
C ALA A 902 -31.99 15.18 27.11
N TYR A 903 -32.56 14.60 28.17
CA TYR A 903 -32.23 14.98 29.54
C TYR A 903 -30.80 14.59 29.96
N GLY A 904 -30.21 15.37 30.87
CA GLY A 904 -28.93 15.11 31.50
C GLY A 904 -27.75 15.85 30.87
N ARG A 905 -26.74 16.16 31.71
CA ARG A 905 -25.57 16.97 31.32
C ARG A 905 -24.81 16.42 30.11
N ARG A 906 -24.65 15.09 30.03
CA ARG A 906 -24.00 14.42 28.90
C ARG A 906 -24.67 14.68 27.54
N MET A 907 -25.99 14.88 27.50
CA MET A 907 -26.69 15.21 26.25
C MET A 907 -26.44 16.65 25.85
N TYR A 908 -26.46 17.56 26.82
CA TYR A 908 -26.16 18.97 26.59
C TYR A 908 -24.74 19.18 26.07
N GLU A 909 -23.74 18.57 26.70
CA GLU A 909 -22.34 18.66 26.24
C GLU A 909 -22.16 18.00 24.86
N SER A 910 -22.90 16.92 24.57
CA SER A 910 -22.92 16.31 23.24
C SER A 910 -23.45 17.28 22.17
N ALA A 911 -24.55 17.97 22.48
CA ALA A 911 -25.12 18.97 21.60
C ALA A 911 -24.16 20.14 21.35
N LYS A 912 -23.55 20.64 22.43
CA LYS A 912 -22.55 21.69 22.36
C LYS A 912 -21.37 21.31 21.47
N ALA A 913 -20.79 20.13 21.67
CA ALA A 913 -19.64 19.66 20.89
C ALA A 913 -19.96 19.60 19.38
N PHE A 914 -21.10 19.01 19.02
CA PHE A 914 -21.55 18.93 17.62
C PHE A 914 -21.75 20.32 17.00
N ILE A 915 -22.39 21.24 17.74
CA ILE A 915 -22.63 22.61 17.27
C ILE A 915 -21.31 23.36 17.03
N GLU A 916 -20.34 23.23 17.94
CA GLU A 916 -19.01 23.85 17.81
C GLU A 916 -18.28 23.34 16.56
N GLY A 917 -18.42 22.07 16.20
CA GLY A 917 -17.89 21.53 14.96
C GLY A 917 -18.62 22.03 13.71
N LEU A 918 -19.93 22.21 13.82
CA LEU A 918 -20.82 22.57 12.71
C LEU A 918 -20.70 24.03 12.27
N SER A 919 -20.41 24.96 13.19
CA SER A 919 -20.32 26.38 12.85
C SER A 919 -19.36 27.16 13.74
N ASN A 920 -18.67 28.13 13.14
CA ASN A 920 -17.83 29.08 13.87
C ASN A 920 -18.67 30.22 14.50
N ASN A 921 -19.94 30.35 14.10
CA ASN A 921 -20.88 31.32 14.67
C ASN A 921 -21.53 30.75 15.94
N LYS A 922 -21.90 31.62 16.89
CA LYS A 922 -22.62 31.20 18.10
C LYS A 922 -24.05 30.74 17.76
N LEU A 923 -24.21 29.45 17.47
CA LEU A 923 -25.52 28.79 17.41
C LEU A 923 -25.91 28.34 18.82
N ASN A 924 -27.19 28.53 19.17
CA ASN A 924 -27.70 28.17 20.49
C ASN A 924 -28.38 26.81 20.48
N ILE A 925 -28.28 26.07 21.59
CA ILE A 925 -29.12 24.91 21.86
C ILE A 925 -30.57 25.40 22.02
N THR A 926 -31.52 24.71 21.39
CA THR A 926 -32.93 25.11 21.40
C THR A 926 -33.60 24.66 22.69
N ASP A 927 -33.85 25.60 23.59
CA ASP A 927 -34.65 25.37 24.80
C ASP A 927 -36.04 24.86 24.41
N GLY A 928 -36.41 23.69 24.93
CA GLY A 928 -37.78 23.17 24.90
C GLY A 928 -38.23 22.99 26.34
N ASP A 929 -39.51 23.23 26.62
CA ASP A 929 -40.15 23.21 27.95
C ASP A 929 -40.07 21.85 28.69
N ASN A 930 -38.86 21.32 28.94
CA ASN A 930 -38.61 19.96 29.40
C ASN A 930 -39.36 18.88 28.59
N ASP A 931 -39.72 19.17 27.33
CA ASP A 931 -40.43 18.23 26.47
C ASP A 931 -39.44 17.32 25.71
N TYR A 932 -39.19 16.16 26.32
CA TYR A 932 -38.32 15.11 25.77
C TYR A 932 -39.07 14.10 24.89
N SER A 933 -40.32 14.39 24.50
CA SER A 933 -41.19 13.47 23.76
C SER A 933 -40.59 12.97 22.45
N ILE A 934 -39.75 13.76 21.79
CA ILE A 934 -39.07 13.38 20.54
C ILE A 934 -37.70 12.75 20.82
N ALA A 935 -36.88 13.41 21.64
CA ALA A 935 -35.49 13.01 21.85
C ALA A 935 -35.33 11.80 22.79
N ALA A 936 -36.29 11.51 23.67
CA ALA A 936 -36.23 10.36 24.58
C ALA A 936 -37.63 9.86 25.05
N PRO A 937 -38.58 9.55 24.13
CA PRO A 937 -39.93 9.10 24.51
C PRO A 937 -39.93 7.86 25.42
N HIS A 938 -38.98 6.94 25.20
CA HIS A 938 -38.80 5.74 26.00
C HIS A 938 -38.41 6.00 27.45
N SER A 939 -37.73 7.11 27.75
CA SER A 939 -37.31 7.42 29.12
C SER A 939 -38.46 7.90 30.00
N THR A 940 -39.45 8.57 29.41
CA THR A 940 -40.68 8.99 30.08
C THR A 940 -41.77 7.93 30.08
N CYS A 941 -41.58 6.81 29.37
CA CYS A 941 -42.59 5.78 29.19
C CYS A 941 -42.69 4.84 30.40
N GLY A 942 -43.71 5.03 31.24
CA GLY A 942 -43.91 4.27 32.48
C GLY A 942 -44.01 2.76 32.27
N ALA A 943 -44.87 2.33 31.35
CA ALA A 943 -45.07 0.91 31.04
C ALA A 943 -43.80 0.24 30.53
N TYR A 944 -43.02 0.88 29.64
CA TYR A 944 -41.75 0.35 29.15
C TYR A 944 -40.72 0.16 30.29
N LYS A 945 -40.63 1.13 31.22
CA LYS A 945 -39.72 1.03 32.38
C LYS A 945 -40.06 -0.16 33.27
N LEU A 946 -41.35 -0.38 33.55
CA LEU A 946 -41.81 -1.50 34.38
C LEU A 946 -41.72 -2.84 33.65
N GLU A 947 -42.32 -2.95 32.47
CA GLU A 947 -42.53 -4.23 31.77
C GLU A 947 -41.27 -4.75 31.07
N ILE A 948 -40.30 -3.87 30.72
CA ILE A 948 -39.06 -4.25 30.02
C ILE A 948 -37.82 -3.98 30.88
N VAL A 949 -37.58 -2.72 31.29
CA VAL A 949 -36.29 -2.33 31.89
C VAL A 949 -36.08 -2.96 33.27
N GLN A 950 -37.12 -2.98 34.11
CA GLN A 950 -37.10 -3.54 35.47
C GLN A 950 -37.49 -5.02 35.52
N ASN A 951 -38.02 -5.56 34.43
CA ASN A 951 -38.44 -6.95 34.37
C ASN A 951 -37.23 -7.87 34.16
N LYS A 952 -37.03 -8.81 35.09
CA LYS A 952 -35.93 -9.78 35.03
C LYS A 952 -36.02 -10.71 33.82
N SER A 953 -37.22 -11.06 33.36
CA SER A 953 -37.39 -11.99 32.23
C SER A 953 -36.82 -11.43 30.92
N THR A 954 -36.70 -10.10 30.79
CA THR A 954 -36.04 -9.42 29.65
C THR A 954 -34.59 -9.87 29.46
N TYR A 955 -33.92 -10.25 30.54
CA TYR A 955 -32.50 -10.62 30.53
C TYR A 955 -32.28 -12.14 30.56
N TYR A 956 -33.35 -12.95 30.38
CA TYR A 956 -33.28 -14.41 30.41
C TYR A 956 -32.22 -14.97 29.46
N GLU A 957 -32.16 -14.50 28.22
CA GLU A 957 -31.20 -15.00 27.22
C GLU A 957 -29.76 -14.60 27.56
N VAL A 958 -29.56 -13.47 28.25
CA VAL A 958 -28.24 -13.10 28.78
C VAL A 958 -27.86 -14.08 29.90
N ASP A 959 -28.77 -14.34 30.85
CA ASP A 959 -28.56 -15.28 31.94
C ASP A 959 -28.32 -16.72 31.41
N GLU A 960 -29.03 -17.12 30.35
CA GLU A 960 -28.82 -18.41 29.67
C GLU A 960 -27.44 -18.47 29.02
N TYR A 961 -27.00 -17.42 28.32
CA TYR A 961 -25.68 -17.40 27.68
C TYR A 961 -24.53 -17.45 28.67
N LEU A 962 -24.68 -16.84 29.84
CA LEU A 962 -23.71 -16.94 30.94
C LEU A 962 -23.56 -18.38 31.47
N ASN A 963 -24.51 -19.27 31.18
CA ASN A 963 -24.44 -20.70 31.50
C ASN A 963 -24.11 -21.57 30.27
N SER A 964 -23.91 -20.97 29.09
CA SER A 964 -23.59 -21.69 27.87
C SER A 964 -22.15 -22.23 27.89
N LYS A 965 -21.91 -23.27 27.08
CA LYS A 965 -20.56 -23.81 26.90
C LYS A 965 -19.58 -22.76 26.37
N ASP A 966 -19.99 -21.89 25.46
CA ASP A 966 -19.14 -20.85 24.85
C ASP A 966 -18.62 -19.87 25.93
N TYR A 967 -19.49 -19.44 26.85
CA TYR A 967 -19.12 -18.56 27.95
C TYR A 967 -18.25 -19.27 29.01
N ILE A 968 -18.61 -20.50 29.39
CA ILE A 968 -17.82 -21.28 30.38
C ILE A 968 -16.41 -21.55 29.85
N ASP A 969 -16.29 -21.91 28.57
CA ASP A 969 -14.99 -22.12 27.92
C ASP A 969 -14.17 -20.82 27.89
N MET A 970 -14.80 -19.66 27.62
CA MET A 970 -14.17 -18.35 27.71
C MET A 970 -13.67 -18.03 29.12
N LYS A 971 -14.51 -18.24 30.13
CA LYS A 971 -14.15 -18.04 31.53
C LYS A 971 -12.92 -18.86 31.92
N ASN A 972 -12.91 -20.14 31.58
CA ASN A 972 -11.78 -21.03 31.84
C ASN A 972 -10.49 -20.54 31.13
N ARG A 973 -10.60 -20.09 29.87
CA ARG A 973 -9.46 -19.50 29.13
C ARG A 973 -8.93 -18.24 29.80
N VAL A 974 -9.80 -17.34 30.23
CA VAL A 974 -9.40 -16.11 30.94
C VAL A 974 -8.71 -16.46 32.26
N GLU A 975 -9.27 -17.35 33.06
CA GLU A 975 -8.67 -17.77 34.33
C GLU A 975 -7.29 -18.43 34.12
N GLN A 976 -7.18 -19.34 33.16
CA GLN A 976 -5.91 -19.95 32.78
C GLN A 976 -4.90 -18.91 32.29
N ARG A 977 -5.35 -17.93 31.50
CA ARG A 977 -4.49 -16.86 30.97
C ARG A 977 -3.92 -15.99 32.08
N LEU A 978 -4.75 -15.65 33.07
CA LEU A 978 -4.34 -14.79 34.19
C LEU A 978 -3.54 -15.53 35.26
N GLY A 979 -3.61 -16.87 35.32
CA GLY A 979 -2.82 -17.67 36.25
C GLY A 979 -3.16 -17.44 37.74
N LEU A 980 -4.37 -16.98 38.04
CA LEU A 980 -4.76 -16.62 39.42
C LEU A 980 -5.00 -17.88 40.26
N ASN A 981 -4.69 -17.81 41.56
CA ASN A 981 -4.93 -18.91 42.50
C ASN A 981 -6.36 -18.93 43.08
N PHE A 982 -7.26 -18.15 42.51
CA PHE A 982 -8.69 -18.07 42.83
C PHE A 982 -9.49 -17.92 41.55
N THR A 983 -10.77 -18.27 41.60
CA THR A 983 -11.70 -18.15 40.46
C THR A 983 -12.30 -16.76 40.38
N LEU A 984 -12.51 -16.27 39.16
CA LEU A 984 -13.15 -14.99 38.92
C LEU A 984 -14.68 -15.16 38.85
N THR A 985 -15.39 -14.24 39.48
CA THR A 985 -16.85 -14.12 39.31
C THR A 985 -17.16 -13.52 37.93
N ASP A 986 -18.37 -13.78 37.43
CA ASP A 986 -18.81 -13.23 36.13
C ASP A 986 -18.83 -11.70 36.14
N SER A 987 -19.12 -11.11 37.31
CA SER A 987 -19.03 -9.66 37.53
C SER A 987 -17.60 -9.14 37.41
N GLN A 988 -16.60 -9.91 37.85
CA GLN A 988 -15.19 -9.51 37.73
C GLN A 988 -14.70 -9.60 36.29
N ILE A 989 -15.04 -10.66 35.56
CA ILE A 989 -14.71 -10.79 34.12
C ILE A 989 -15.35 -9.65 33.32
N THR A 990 -16.64 -9.37 33.60
CA THR A 990 -17.35 -8.25 32.98
C THR A 990 -16.69 -6.91 33.33
N ALA A 991 -16.18 -6.74 34.56
CA ALA A 991 -15.48 -5.52 34.97
C ALA A 991 -14.13 -5.34 34.24
N ILE A 992 -13.37 -6.41 33.97
CA ILE A 992 -12.17 -6.38 33.12
C ILE A 992 -12.54 -5.89 31.72
N TYR A 993 -13.60 -6.46 31.14
CA TYR A 993 -14.10 -6.06 29.83
C TYR A 993 -14.59 -4.61 29.80
N ASP A 994 -15.26 -4.16 30.87
CA ASP A 994 -15.70 -2.77 31.02
C ASP A 994 -14.52 -1.79 31.10
N LEU A 995 -13.47 -2.11 31.88
CA LEU A 995 -12.23 -1.33 31.90
C LEU A 995 -11.58 -1.26 30.53
N CYS A 996 -11.53 -2.39 29.82
CA CYS A 996 -11.02 -2.45 28.47
C CYS A 996 -11.78 -1.48 27.56
N ARG A 997 -13.10 -1.65 27.41
CA ARG A 997 -13.88 -0.89 26.42
C ARG A 997 -14.10 0.58 26.75
N TYR A 998 -14.20 0.95 28.03
CA TYR A 998 -14.36 2.36 28.41
C TYR A 998 -13.04 3.15 28.35
N GLN A 999 -11.89 2.51 28.58
CA GLN A 999 -10.58 3.18 28.48
C GLN A 999 -9.93 3.09 27.09
N PHE A 1000 -10.47 2.28 26.16
CA PHE A 1000 -9.94 2.20 24.80
C PHE A 1000 -10.12 3.52 24.06
N ASP A 1001 -9.04 4.21 23.69
CA ASP A 1001 -9.08 5.46 22.93
C ASP A 1001 -9.25 5.17 21.43
N GLY A 1002 -10.45 5.43 20.91
CA GLY A 1002 -10.80 5.22 19.51
C GLY A 1002 -10.18 6.22 18.56
N ILE A 1003 -9.97 7.47 18.99
CA ILE A 1003 -9.41 8.53 18.15
C ILE A 1003 -7.94 8.28 17.84
N HIS A 1004 -7.17 7.85 18.82
CA HIS A 1004 -5.74 7.53 18.65
C HIS A 1004 -5.50 6.04 18.44
N ASN A 1005 -6.57 5.24 18.31
CA ASN A 1005 -6.53 3.77 18.17
C ASN A 1005 -5.63 3.10 19.25
N ARG A 1006 -5.68 3.62 20.49
CA ARG A 1006 -4.82 3.19 21.59
C ARG A 1006 -5.63 2.30 22.56
N PRO A 1007 -5.29 1.01 22.69
CA PRO A 1007 -6.02 0.11 23.56
C PRO A 1007 -5.86 0.47 25.04
N SER A 1008 -6.82 0.03 25.85
CA SER A 1008 -6.63 -0.04 27.30
C SER A 1008 -5.66 -1.17 27.64
N PRO A 1009 -4.73 -0.98 28.60
CA PRO A 1009 -3.91 -2.08 29.13
C PRO A 1009 -4.73 -3.26 29.66
N TRP A 1010 -5.95 -2.99 30.12
CA TRP A 1010 -6.89 -4.03 30.59
C TRP A 1010 -7.43 -4.91 29.46
N CYS A 1011 -7.35 -4.48 28.21
CA CYS A 1011 -7.75 -5.32 27.08
C CYS A 1011 -6.79 -6.50 26.87
N GLY A 1012 -5.50 -6.37 27.24
CA GLY A 1012 -4.53 -7.46 27.07
C GLY A 1012 -4.73 -8.67 27.98
N LEU A 1013 -5.57 -8.49 29.01
CA LEU A 1013 -6.02 -9.56 29.89
C LEU A 1013 -6.99 -10.53 29.20
N LEU A 1014 -7.54 -10.17 28.06
CA LEU A 1014 -8.52 -10.93 27.30
C LEU A 1014 -7.96 -11.27 25.92
N SER A 1015 -8.22 -12.48 25.43
CA SER A 1015 -7.91 -12.82 24.04
C SER A 1015 -8.98 -12.26 23.10
N THR A 1016 -8.70 -12.21 21.79
CA THR A 1016 -9.70 -11.84 20.77
C THR A 1016 -10.95 -12.71 20.87
N ALA A 1017 -10.79 -14.02 21.05
CA ALA A 1017 -11.92 -14.95 21.20
C ALA A 1017 -12.77 -14.63 22.44
N ASP A 1018 -12.15 -14.19 23.54
CA ASP A 1018 -12.88 -13.82 24.76
C ASP A 1018 -13.68 -12.54 24.56
N LEU A 1019 -13.09 -11.55 23.87
CA LEU A 1019 -13.75 -10.30 23.56
C LEU A 1019 -14.96 -10.48 22.61
N GLU A 1020 -14.91 -11.43 21.67
CA GLU A 1020 -16.05 -11.75 20.81
C GLU A 1020 -17.22 -12.37 21.60
N VAL A 1021 -16.95 -13.19 22.61
CA VAL A 1021 -17.97 -13.74 23.52
C VAL A 1021 -18.61 -12.60 24.34
N LEU A 1022 -17.78 -11.71 24.86
CA LEU A 1022 -18.21 -10.56 25.66
C LEU A 1022 -18.97 -9.50 24.84
N GLU A 1023 -18.66 -9.35 23.55
CA GLU A 1023 -19.44 -8.55 22.60
C GLU A 1023 -20.88 -9.07 22.50
N TYR A 1024 -21.06 -10.39 22.32
CA TYR A 1024 -22.37 -11.01 22.11
C TYR A 1024 -23.30 -10.86 23.31
N ILE A 1025 -22.78 -10.91 24.54
CA ILE A 1025 -23.55 -10.59 25.76
C ILE A 1025 -24.15 -9.17 25.66
N GLY A 1026 -23.38 -8.22 25.15
CA GLY A 1026 -23.85 -6.87 24.89
C GLY A 1026 -24.96 -6.81 23.84
N ASP A 1027 -24.84 -7.62 22.78
CA ASP A 1027 -25.83 -7.72 21.72
C ASP A 1027 -27.15 -8.31 22.21
N LEU A 1028 -27.12 -9.41 22.97
CA LEU A 1028 -28.32 -10.00 23.59
C LEU A 1028 -29.07 -8.97 24.46
N ASN A 1029 -28.32 -8.24 25.29
CA ASN A 1029 -28.89 -7.22 26.15
C ASN A 1029 -29.58 -6.09 25.35
N HIS A 1030 -28.92 -5.58 24.30
CA HIS A 1030 -29.52 -4.55 23.44
C HIS A 1030 -30.72 -5.09 22.65
N TYR A 1031 -30.62 -6.31 22.12
CA TYR A 1031 -31.66 -6.96 21.33
C TYR A 1031 -32.97 -7.09 22.11
N TYR A 1032 -32.91 -7.65 23.32
CA TYR A 1032 -34.10 -7.92 24.13
C TYR A 1032 -34.61 -6.71 24.91
N ARG A 1033 -33.75 -5.73 25.22
CA ARG A 1033 -34.16 -4.54 25.97
C ARG A 1033 -34.71 -3.41 25.09
N ASN A 1034 -34.15 -3.22 23.90
CA ASN A 1034 -34.44 -2.02 23.09
C ASN A 1034 -34.92 -2.34 21.67
N SER A 1035 -34.70 -3.55 21.16
CA SER A 1035 -34.87 -3.90 19.74
C SER A 1035 -36.05 -4.85 19.51
N TYR A 1036 -35.93 -5.78 18.55
CA TYR A 1036 -36.95 -6.72 18.11
C TYR A 1036 -37.47 -7.61 19.26
N GLY A 1037 -36.63 -7.92 20.26
CA GLY A 1037 -37.08 -8.61 21.47
C GLY A 1037 -38.00 -7.76 22.37
N ALA A 1038 -37.93 -6.42 22.26
CA ALA A 1038 -38.84 -5.46 22.88
C ALA A 1038 -39.81 -4.81 21.86
N SER A 1039 -40.11 -5.50 20.75
CA SER A 1039 -40.87 -4.96 19.60
C SER A 1039 -42.19 -4.29 19.99
N LYS A 1040 -42.90 -4.79 21.02
CA LYS A 1040 -44.11 -4.16 21.58
C LYS A 1040 -43.96 -2.66 21.82
N TYR A 1041 -42.82 -2.23 22.37
CA TYR A 1041 -42.55 -0.82 22.66
C TYR A 1041 -41.68 -0.18 21.58
N ALA A 1042 -40.67 -0.90 21.08
CA ALA A 1042 -39.73 -0.38 20.11
C ALA A 1042 -40.41 0.06 18.80
N SER A 1043 -41.37 -0.75 18.31
CA SER A 1043 -42.12 -0.47 17.08
C SER A 1043 -43.05 0.75 17.19
N VAL A 1044 -43.35 1.24 18.38
CA VAL A 1044 -44.22 2.43 18.60
C VAL A 1044 -43.37 3.65 18.93
N LEU A 1045 -42.49 3.54 19.92
CA LEU A 1045 -41.72 4.69 20.42
C LEU A 1045 -40.67 5.18 19.41
N GLY A 1046 -40.14 4.29 18.57
CA GLY A 1046 -39.22 4.66 17.48
C GLY A 1046 -39.89 5.47 16.36
N GLN A 1047 -41.22 5.41 16.21
CA GLN A 1047 -41.95 6.14 15.17
C GLN A 1047 -42.02 7.64 15.46
N ILE A 1048 -42.01 8.03 16.74
CA ILE A 1048 -42.18 9.42 17.18
C ILE A 1048 -41.13 10.37 16.53
N PRO A 1049 -39.81 10.08 16.58
CA PRO A 1049 -38.83 10.91 15.88
C PRO A 1049 -38.97 10.84 14.35
N LEU A 1050 -39.35 9.71 13.77
CA LEU A 1050 -39.54 9.59 12.31
C LEU A 1050 -40.77 10.37 11.82
N ALA A 1051 -41.80 10.49 12.65
CA ALA A 1051 -42.95 11.37 12.40
C ALA A 1051 -42.53 12.85 12.40
N ASN A 1052 -41.60 13.23 13.27
CA ASN A 1052 -41.03 14.59 13.27
C ASN A 1052 -40.21 14.86 12.00
N LEU A 1053 -39.38 13.90 11.57
CA LEU A 1053 -38.65 13.96 10.30
C LEU A 1053 -39.59 14.24 9.12
N TYR A 1054 -40.68 13.48 8.97
CA TYR A 1054 -41.66 13.69 7.91
C TYR A 1054 -42.31 15.08 7.98
N ARG A 1055 -42.75 15.52 9.17
CA ARG A 1055 -43.34 16.86 9.35
C ARG A 1055 -42.39 17.96 8.93
N ASN A 1056 -41.14 17.92 9.38
CA ASN A 1056 -40.15 18.94 9.07
C ASN A 1056 -39.88 19.02 7.55
N PHE A 1057 -39.66 17.88 6.89
CA PHE A 1057 -39.40 17.89 5.44
C PHE A 1057 -40.60 18.41 4.64
N ARG A 1058 -41.83 18.06 5.04
CA ARG A 1058 -43.04 18.59 4.40
C ARG A 1058 -43.20 20.10 4.60
N GLU A 1059 -42.85 20.61 5.78
CA GLU A 1059 -42.86 22.06 6.07
C GLU A 1059 -41.75 22.81 5.31
N VAL A 1060 -40.58 22.20 5.09
CA VAL A 1060 -39.51 22.80 4.27
C VAL A 1060 -39.96 23.01 2.84
N MET A 1061 -40.70 22.05 2.26
CA MET A 1061 -41.28 22.18 0.92
C MET A 1061 -42.28 23.34 0.80
N THR A 1062 -42.95 23.71 1.90
CA THR A 1062 -43.85 24.88 1.96
C THR A 1062 -43.17 26.16 2.46
N GLY A 1063 -41.85 26.13 2.70
CA GLY A 1063 -41.07 27.29 3.14
C GLY A 1063 -41.17 27.63 4.64
N THR A 1064 -41.80 26.78 5.46
CA THR A 1064 -42.00 27.01 6.90
C THR A 1064 -41.16 26.09 7.80
N GLY A 1065 -40.55 25.06 7.23
CA GLY A 1065 -39.76 24.06 7.98
C GLY A 1065 -38.34 24.52 8.32
N LYS A 1066 -37.62 23.69 9.07
CA LYS A 1066 -36.26 23.99 9.52
C LYS A 1066 -35.22 23.42 8.55
N ARG A 1067 -34.16 24.19 8.29
CA ARG A 1067 -33.02 23.78 7.46
C ARG A 1067 -32.16 22.74 8.16
N ILE A 1068 -32.00 22.83 9.48
CA ILE A 1068 -31.21 21.87 10.27
C ILE A 1068 -32.00 21.46 11.51
N VAL A 1069 -32.29 20.17 11.65
CA VAL A 1069 -32.89 19.60 12.86
C VAL A 1069 -31.96 18.53 13.40
N SER A 1070 -31.55 18.64 14.66
CA SER A 1070 -30.69 17.65 15.32
C SER A 1070 -31.17 17.34 16.73
N TYR A 1071 -31.42 16.05 16.98
CA TYR A 1071 -31.78 15.51 18.28
C TYR A 1071 -30.64 14.68 18.88
N PHE A 1072 -30.36 14.86 20.17
CA PHE A 1072 -29.32 14.10 20.88
C PHE A 1072 -29.97 13.14 21.88
N THR A 1073 -29.73 11.84 21.73
CA THR A 1073 -30.45 10.77 22.42
C THR A 1073 -29.52 9.71 23.02
N HIS A 1074 -30.11 8.60 23.48
CA HIS A 1074 -29.46 7.41 24.00
C HIS A 1074 -29.53 6.27 22.98
N ALA A 1075 -28.66 5.26 23.13
CA ALA A 1075 -28.65 4.08 22.27
C ALA A 1075 -30.03 3.40 22.16
N SER A 1076 -30.81 3.39 23.26
CA SER A 1076 -32.13 2.77 23.27
C SER A 1076 -33.07 3.35 22.21
N LEU A 1077 -33.09 4.66 21.97
CA LEU A 1077 -33.95 5.23 20.92
C LEU A 1077 -33.42 4.91 19.52
N MET A 1078 -32.09 4.90 19.35
CA MET A 1078 -31.47 4.50 18.09
C MET A 1078 -31.81 3.05 17.72
N ASP A 1079 -31.73 2.13 18.69
CA ASP A 1079 -32.12 0.72 18.52
C ASP A 1079 -33.61 0.62 18.10
N MET A 1080 -34.50 1.41 18.73
CA MET A 1080 -35.93 1.42 18.40
C MET A 1080 -36.23 1.97 17.00
N ILE A 1081 -35.47 2.96 16.52
CA ILE A 1081 -35.60 3.48 15.15
C ILE A 1081 -35.26 2.37 14.14
N LEU A 1082 -34.22 1.57 14.39
CA LEU A 1082 -33.86 0.44 13.53
C LEU A 1082 -34.99 -0.60 13.43
N VAL A 1083 -35.69 -0.86 14.54
CA VAL A 1083 -36.86 -1.76 14.54
C VAL A 1083 -37.98 -1.21 13.66
N VAL A 1084 -38.28 0.08 13.76
CA VAL A 1084 -39.34 0.73 12.98
C VAL A 1084 -39.01 0.73 11.48
N LEU A 1085 -37.74 0.93 11.14
CA LEU A 1085 -37.24 0.85 9.76
C LEU A 1085 -37.03 -0.59 9.28
N ASN A 1086 -37.26 -1.59 10.15
CA ASN A 1086 -37.07 -3.02 9.88
C ASN A 1086 -35.65 -3.36 9.37
N LEU A 1087 -34.63 -2.65 9.87
CA LEU A 1087 -33.23 -2.85 9.50
C LEU A 1087 -32.53 -3.84 10.45
N TYR A 1088 -31.56 -4.58 9.92
CA TYR A 1088 -30.73 -5.55 10.68
C TYR A 1088 -31.52 -6.62 11.45
N LYS A 1089 -32.73 -6.95 10.99
CA LYS A 1089 -33.53 -8.02 11.58
C LYS A 1089 -32.97 -9.39 11.21
N ASP A 1090 -32.60 -10.16 12.21
CA ASP A 1090 -32.20 -11.56 12.06
C ASP A 1090 -33.36 -12.44 11.60
N THR A 1091 -33.02 -13.51 10.87
CA THR A 1091 -34.00 -14.54 10.45
C THR A 1091 -34.54 -15.25 11.69
N ASP A 1092 -33.64 -15.66 12.56
CA ASP A 1092 -33.94 -16.27 13.86
C ASP A 1092 -33.54 -15.29 14.98
N PRO A 1093 -34.34 -15.13 16.05
CA PRO A 1093 -33.97 -14.27 17.17
C PRO A 1093 -32.64 -14.68 17.81
N LEU A 1094 -31.85 -13.71 18.27
CA LEU A 1094 -30.64 -13.99 19.03
C LEU A 1094 -30.99 -14.81 20.27
N THR A 1095 -30.19 -15.83 20.59
CA THR A 1095 -30.43 -16.72 21.73
C THR A 1095 -29.20 -16.82 22.63
N GLY A 1096 -29.42 -17.12 23.91
CA GLY A 1096 -28.41 -17.46 24.89
C GLY A 1096 -27.95 -18.91 24.84
N ALA A 1097 -28.65 -19.81 24.14
CA ALA A 1097 -28.20 -21.19 24.00
C ALA A 1097 -26.88 -21.30 23.23
N HIS A 1098 -26.72 -20.47 22.19
CA HIS A 1098 -25.51 -20.40 21.37
C HIS A 1098 -25.42 -19.06 20.64
N ARG A 1099 -24.21 -18.69 20.24
CA ARG A 1099 -23.94 -17.48 19.48
C ARG A 1099 -23.99 -17.76 17.98
N ASP A 1100 -24.83 -17.03 17.27
CA ASP A 1100 -24.78 -16.98 15.80
C ASP A 1100 -23.72 -15.95 15.34
N TRP A 1101 -22.77 -16.46 14.56
CA TRP A 1101 -21.69 -15.68 13.96
C TRP A 1101 -22.17 -14.81 12.78
N ASN A 1102 -23.25 -15.23 12.10
CA ASN A 1102 -23.82 -14.56 10.94
C ASN A 1102 -24.94 -13.58 11.29
N ARG A 1103 -25.17 -13.34 12.59
CA ARG A 1103 -26.22 -12.43 13.07
C ARG A 1103 -26.07 -11.04 12.44
N LYS A 1104 -27.20 -10.49 12.01
CA LYS A 1104 -27.34 -9.13 11.50
C LYS A 1104 -27.38 -8.12 12.64
N TRP A 1105 -28.01 -8.45 13.77
CA TRP A 1105 -28.04 -7.56 14.93
C TRP A 1105 -26.70 -7.57 15.69
N ARG A 1106 -25.83 -6.61 15.34
CA ARG A 1106 -24.54 -6.38 16.00
C ARG A 1106 -24.44 -4.92 16.46
N SER A 1107 -24.67 -4.69 17.75
CA SER A 1107 -24.79 -3.35 18.35
C SER A 1107 -23.52 -2.51 18.15
N THR A 1108 -22.36 -3.15 17.99
CA THR A 1108 -21.09 -2.55 17.57
C THR A 1108 -21.24 -1.65 16.36
N PHE A 1109 -21.86 -2.15 15.27
CA PHE A 1109 -21.90 -1.44 13.99
C PHE A 1109 -23.12 -0.53 13.86
N ILE A 1110 -24.17 -0.79 14.66
CA ILE A 1110 -25.45 -0.10 14.53
C ILE A 1110 -25.65 0.96 15.64
N THR A 1111 -25.21 0.74 16.88
CA THR A 1111 -25.44 1.67 18.00
C THR A 1111 -24.22 1.85 18.91
N SER A 1112 -23.05 2.13 18.32
CA SER A 1112 -21.83 2.62 18.98
C SER A 1112 -21.98 4.03 19.58
N PHE A 1113 -20.96 4.53 20.28
CA PHE A 1113 -20.96 5.93 20.72
C PHE A 1113 -21.09 6.87 19.52
N ALA A 1114 -21.69 8.05 19.69
CA ALA A 1114 -21.94 9.04 18.63
C ALA A 1114 -22.66 8.52 17.36
N SER A 1115 -23.22 7.29 17.39
CA SER A 1115 -24.00 6.74 16.28
C SER A 1115 -25.12 7.70 15.87
N ASN A 1116 -25.36 7.84 14.57
CA ASN A 1116 -26.27 8.83 14.02
C ASN A 1116 -27.10 8.27 12.86
N PHE A 1117 -28.31 8.80 12.75
CA PHE A 1117 -29.18 8.64 11.60
C PHE A 1117 -29.39 10.01 10.98
N ILE A 1118 -28.99 10.17 9.73
CA ILE A 1118 -29.01 11.44 9.00
C ILE A 1118 -29.92 11.28 7.78
N ALA A 1119 -30.84 12.22 7.58
CA ALA A 1119 -31.66 12.33 6.39
C ALA A 1119 -31.39 13.69 5.74
N VAL A 1120 -31.11 13.71 4.44
CA VAL A 1120 -30.86 14.92 3.66
C VAL A 1120 -31.95 15.06 2.61
N LEU A 1121 -32.72 16.14 2.68
CA LEU A 1121 -33.70 16.54 1.67
C LEU A 1121 -33.02 17.42 0.62
N ASN A 1122 -33.13 17.01 -0.64
CA ASN A 1122 -32.57 17.70 -1.79
C ASN A 1122 -33.71 18.19 -2.69
N ARG A 1123 -33.52 19.36 -3.29
CA ARG A 1123 -34.41 19.94 -4.32
C ARG A 1123 -33.68 19.87 -5.66
N CYS A 1124 -34.32 19.24 -6.65
CA CYS A 1124 -33.79 18.96 -7.97
C CYS A 1124 -34.50 19.78 -9.05
N ASN A 1125 -33.73 20.21 -10.06
CA ASN A 1125 -34.27 20.89 -11.24
C ASN A 1125 -34.89 19.87 -12.20
N SER A 1126 -36.21 19.93 -12.39
CA SER A 1126 -36.90 19.13 -13.42
C SER A 1126 -36.65 19.68 -14.82
N HIS A 1127 -36.67 18.81 -15.83
CA HIS A 1127 -36.72 19.19 -17.25
C HIS A 1127 -38.09 19.73 -17.68
N SER A 1128 -39.10 19.74 -16.80
CA SER A 1128 -40.37 20.44 -16.99
C SER A 1128 -40.30 21.83 -16.35
N ALA A 1129 -40.70 22.86 -17.11
CA ALA A 1129 -40.57 24.27 -16.71
C ALA A 1129 -41.40 24.69 -15.47
N ASP A 1130 -42.21 23.80 -14.87
CA ASP A 1130 -43.19 24.16 -13.83
C ASP A 1130 -43.19 23.27 -12.55
N ALA A 1131 -42.24 22.35 -12.34
CA ALA A 1131 -42.21 21.57 -11.09
C ALA A 1131 -40.80 21.24 -10.58
N SER A 1132 -40.43 21.68 -9.36
CA SER A 1132 -39.24 21.19 -8.65
C SER A 1132 -39.48 19.77 -8.11
N GLU A 1133 -38.55 18.84 -8.33
CA GLU A 1133 -38.61 17.48 -7.77
C GLU A 1133 -37.83 17.42 -6.44
N TYR A 1134 -38.31 16.67 -5.45
CA TYR A 1134 -37.61 16.49 -4.16
C TYR A 1134 -37.16 15.05 -3.96
N LYS A 1135 -35.92 14.88 -3.46
CA LYS A 1135 -35.30 13.58 -3.24
C LYS A 1135 -34.61 13.51 -1.87
N ILE A 1136 -34.68 12.34 -1.22
CA ILE A 1136 -34.16 12.14 0.13
C ILE A 1136 -33.05 11.10 0.11
N ALA A 1137 -31.91 11.40 0.76
CA ALA A 1137 -30.85 10.43 1.01
C ALA A 1137 -30.73 10.14 2.52
N PHE A 1138 -30.52 8.88 2.86
CA PHE A 1138 -30.42 8.40 4.25
C PHE A 1138 -29.04 7.84 4.57
N TYR A 1139 -28.57 8.10 5.78
CA TYR A 1139 -27.28 7.62 6.26
C TYR A 1139 -27.41 7.08 7.68
N TRP A 1140 -26.77 5.95 7.94
CA TRP A 1140 -26.57 5.40 9.27
C TRP A 1140 -25.08 5.39 9.60
N ASN A 1141 -24.67 6.03 10.68
CA ASN A 1141 -23.27 6.21 11.05
C ASN A 1141 -22.44 6.80 9.89
N GLU A 1142 -22.98 7.81 9.22
CA GLU A 1142 -22.40 8.46 8.02
C GLU A 1142 -22.25 7.55 6.78
N LYS A 1143 -22.82 6.35 6.79
CA LYS A 1143 -22.84 5.42 5.64
C LYS A 1143 -24.21 5.42 4.97
N PRO A 1144 -24.32 5.48 3.63
CA PRO A 1144 -25.61 5.48 2.94
C PRO A 1144 -26.40 4.21 3.24
N ILE A 1145 -27.70 4.34 3.49
CA ILE A 1145 -28.62 3.21 3.69
C ILE A 1145 -29.27 2.86 2.36
N LEU A 1146 -28.87 1.75 1.76
CA LEU A 1146 -29.33 1.32 0.43
C LEU A 1146 -30.63 0.50 0.50
N GLU A 1147 -30.97 0.00 1.69
CA GLU A 1147 -32.11 -0.89 1.94
C GLU A 1147 -33.45 -0.14 2.01
N LEU A 1148 -33.43 1.17 2.31
CA LEU A 1148 -34.64 1.97 2.43
C LEU A 1148 -35.21 2.37 1.07
N CYS A 1149 -34.34 2.67 0.10
CA CYS A 1149 -34.73 3.18 -1.22
C CYS A 1149 -33.78 2.69 -2.31
N ASN A 1150 -34.31 2.52 -3.52
CA ASN A 1150 -33.57 1.93 -4.63
C ASN A 1150 -32.36 2.80 -5.01
N GLY A 1151 -31.14 2.32 -4.75
CA GLY A 1151 -29.91 3.08 -4.97
C GLY A 1151 -29.57 4.11 -3.89
N GLY A 1152 -30.20 4.05 -2.70
CA GLY A 1152 -29.88 4.92 -1.55
C GLY A 1152 -30.53 6.30 -1.58
N VAL A 1153 -31.39 6.56 -2.57
CA VAL A 1153 -32.13 7.82 -2.73
C VAL A 1153 -33.61 7.53 -2.96
N CYS A 1154 -34.47 8.18 -2.19
CA CYS A 1154 -35.92 8.10 -2.31
C CYS A 1154 -36.44 9.25 -3.16
N SER A 1155 -37.44 9.00 -4.00
CA SER A 1155 -38.32 10.08 -4.44
C SER A 1155 -39.13 10.60 -3.24
N TRP A 1156 -39.69 11.82 -3.36
CA TRP A 1156 -40.63 12.31 -2.35
C TRP A 1156 -41.81 11.36 -2.13
N GLN A 1157 -42.32 10.72 -3.20
CA GLN A 1157 -43.43 9.79 -3.09
C GLN A 1157 -43.05 8.54 -2.28
N ASP A 1158 -41.89 7.95 -2.58
CA ASP A 1158 -41.39 6.79 -1.81
C ASP A 1158 -41.19 7.17 -0.33
N PHE A 1159 -40.65 8.37 -0.07
CA PHE A 1159 -40.50 8.87 1.30
C PHE A 1159 -41.85 9.06 1.99
N GLU A 1160 -42.83 9.63 1.30
CA GLU A 1160 -44.17 9.84 1.85
C GLU A 1160 -44.86 8.51 2.18
N ASP A 1161 -44.81 7.53 1.27
CA ASP A 1161 -45.42 6.22 1.46
C ASP A 1161 -44.83 5.49 2.66
N ASN A 1162 -43.51 5.63 2.88
CA ASN A 1162 -42.81 4.96 3.98
C ASN A 1162 -42.89 5.70 5.33
N PHE A 1163 -42.90 7.05 5.34
CA PHE A 1163 -42.76 7.83 6.59
C PHE A 1163 -44.04 8.52 7.08
N LYS A 1164 -44.99 8.82 6.19
CA LYS A 1164 -46.30 9.39 6.59
C LYS A 1164 -47.07 8.52 7.58
N PRO A 1165 -47.06 7.17 7.50
CA PRO A 1165 -47.76 6.31 8.47
C PRO A 1165 -47.33 6.57 9.93
N PHE A 1166 -46.09 7.02 10.17
CA PHE A 1166 -45.58 7.31 11.50
C PHE A 1166 -46.26 8.51 12.18
N LEU A 1167 -47.00 9.35 11.44
CA LEU A 1167 -47.75 10.48 12.01
C LEU A 1167 -48.79 10.06 13.05
N ASN A 1168 -49.28 8.82 12.98
CA ASN A 1168 -50.27 8.27 13.90
C ASN A 1168 -49.64 7.79 15.23
N ALA A 1169 -48.32 7.89 15.40
CA ALA A 1169 -47.64 7.45 16.61
C ALA A 1169 -48.06 8.28 17.83
N THR A 1170 -48.53 7.60 18.88
CA THR A 1170 -48.89 8.21 20.18
C THR A 1170 -48.09 7.58 21.32
N THR A 1171 -48.08 8.25 22.48
CA THR A 1171 -47.47 7.73 23.71
C THR A 1171 -48.44 6.92 24.57
N ASP A 1172 -49.62 6.54 24.05
CA ASP A 1172 -50.68 5.88 24.85
C ASP A 1172 -50.23 4.53 25.41
N ILE A 1173 -49.36 3.82 24.68
CA ILE A 1173 -48.75 2.56 25.12
C ILE A 1173 -47.98 2.70 26.44
N CYS A 1174 -47.56 3.92 26.80
CA CYS A 1174 -46.81 4.18 28.03
C CYS A 1174 -47.66 4.12 29.28
N LYS A 1175 -49.00 4.21 29.18
CA LYS A 1175 -50.01 4.24 30.26
C LYS A 1175 -49.89 5.42 31.24
N PHE A 1176 -48.68 5.80 31.64
CA PHE A 1176 -48.37 6.92 32.53
C PHE A 1176 -46.95 7.46 32.24
N LYS A 1177 -46.70 8.72 32.63
CA LYS A 1177 -45.35 9.31 32.55
C LYS A 1177 -44.52 8.91 33.77
N SER A 1178 -43.34 8.35 33.53
CA SER A 1178 -42.36 8.06 34.58
C SER A 1178 -41.55 9.30 34.94
N LYS A 1179 -41.11 9.40 36.21
CA LYS A 1179 -40.14 10.43 36.62
C LYS A 1179 -38.80 10.16 35.94
N LEU A 1180 -38.20 11.20 35.38
CA LEU A 1180 -36.82 11.13 34.88
C LEU A 1180 -35.87 10.94 36.05
N VAL A 1181 -35.02 9.92 35.94
CA VAL A 1181 -33.91 9.66 36.85
C VAL A 1181 -32.69 9.52 35.94
N ASP A 1182 -31.70 10.40 36.11
CA ASP A 1182 -30.44 10.35 35.35
C ASP A 1182 -29.49 9.29 35.91
#